data_AF-A0A7H0EZY1-F1
#
_entry.id   AF-A0A7H0EZY1-F1
#
_cell.length_a   1.000
_cell.length_b   1.000
_cell.length_c   1.000
_cell.angle_alpha   90.00
_cell.angle_beta   90.00
_cell.angle_gamma   90.00
#
_symmetry.space_group_name_H-M   'P 1'
#
loop_
_entity.id
_entity.type
_entity.pdbx_description
1 polymer ?
#
loop_
_entity_poly.entity_id
_entity_poly.type
_entity_poly.pdbx_seq_one_letter_code
_entity_poly.pdbx_strand_id
1 'polypeptide(L)'
;MTNTPSSPIESVNAAINSHNPFINAGIVKEQNIWGKGFPDVTTLNQHAFKKIFEAIEFVRQTKHSQDKITSIAITAGQGVGKTHLLSRVRHQLEKEGGALFVYASANNYTDLNLVKYQFQQTLADSLSKTGSQGVMQWQEVATAMANENREITKPAAELIKNFDKTYKKKQGTNQDLMSVLQRMVMKNRPDADPYILRAILWTLSETQAPFAIRWLSGEELSEANAHELGLPNPNRTNQEREAEALKNIQQVLNLVSHYNSVVICFDEVDVQNNSTEDGYPTESVIATFVKILHDTLENSDLGKGVVIITVMLPITWRDKVNSIPGGTPDRISKFTRRKPIELEPLKTNSILDIVAIWLKEYYTSKNLIPPHIFYPFSESQLKEYGKNKPTVRETLQWCANNFRVQEEQLPQDPASRFELAFAREMATDIKDYSEDSDLIAEALYFGFTTLKGQVLEQVMIEEIIDDVQPKSKNKNFIRFKIVGHENGKLVKIGVAVVQDTLFTLNACLKRLNDYETFGLTRGCLVRSYSKIEQMKKKSESYKLLNELISEKGGENVDLIDNQIRPLIAILHIYQKRENYQLTEQEIFDIIRQNKITFDNLLLREILSDPSGTMIEVSDEDIIEELFSNSDINEAEKEDDLADLFG
;
A
#
# COMPACT_ATOMS: atom_id res chain seq x y z
N MET A 1 -13.24 5.86 -24.68
CA MET A 1 -12.89 5.92 -23.24
C MET A 1 -12.09 4.66 -22.95
N THR A 2 -10.91 4.76 -22.35
CA THR A 2 -10.08 3.59 -22.04
C THR A 2 -10.59 2.92 -20.77
N ASN A 3 -11.08 1.69 -20.87
CA ASN A 3 -11.45 0.90 -19.70
C ASN A 3 -10.19 0.67 -18.84
N THR A 4 -10.11 1.36 -17.71
CA THR A 4 -9.09 1.11 -16.70
C THR A 4 -9.41 -0.25 -16.05
N PRO A 5 -8.45 -1.18 -15.92
CA PRO A 5 -8.70 -2.45 -15.25
C PRO A 5 -9.15 -2.19 -13.82
N SER A 6 -10.26 -2.80 -13.41
CA SER A 6 -10.79 -2.75 -12.05
C SER A 6 -11.11 -4.16 -11.56
N SER A 7 -11.01 -4.39 -10.26
CA SER A 7 -11.40 -5.67 -9.66
C SER A 7 -12.93 -5.82 -9.67
N PRO A 8 -13.47 -7.05 -9.60
CA PRO A 8 -14.91 -7.28 -9.47
C PRO A 8 -15.52 -6.43 -8.35
N ILE A 9 -16.64 -5.76 -8.66
CA ILE A 9 -17.22 -4.75 -7.76
C ILE A 9 -17.68 -5.38 -6.44
N GLU A 10 -18.09 -6.65 -6.48
CA GLU A 10 -18.44 -7.49 -5.33
C GLU A 10 -17.24 -7.64 -4.38
N SER A 11 -16.04 -7.88 -4.90
CA SER A 11 -14.81 -8.02 -4.11
C SER A 11 -14.38 -6.69 -3.48
N VAL A 12 -14.54 -5.57 -4.21
CA VAL A 12 -14.28 -4.22 -3.70
C VAL A 12 -15.29 -3.85 -2.60
N ASN A 13 -16.56 -4.16 -2.80
CA ASN A 13 -17.64 -3.89 -1.85
C ASN A 13 -17.53 -4.76 -0.59
N ALA A 14 -17.23 -6.04 -0.73
CA ALA A 14 -16.94 -6.93 0.39
C ALA A 14 -15.73 -6.42 1.21
N ALA A 15 -14.68 -5.91 0.54
CA ALA A 15 -13.58 -5.28 1.23
C ALA A 15 -14.01 -4.04 2.03
N ILE A 16 -14.77 -3.11 1.45
CA ILE A 16 -15.30 -1.92 2.14
C ILE A 16 -16.13 -2.31 3.37
N ASN A 17 -17.04 -3.28 3.21
CA ASN A 17 -17.91 -3.74 4.29
C ASN A 17 -17.14 -4.50 5.39
N SER A 18 -16.02 -5.16 5.05
CA SER A 18 -15.19 -5.88 6.03
C SER A 18 -14.34 -4.97 6.93
N HIS A 19 -13.88 -3.81 6.44
CA HIS A 19 -12.95 -2.95 7.16
C HIS A 19 -12.94 -1.53 6.61
N ASN A 20 -12.94 -0.55 7.52
CA ASN A 20 -12.92 0.87 7.20
C ASN A 20 -11.55 1.48 7.57
N PRO A 21 -10.72 1.89 6.57
CA PRO A 21 -9.35 2.34 6.80
C PRO A 21 -9.24 3.72 7.47
N PHE A 22 -10.37 4.43 7.64
CA PHE A 22 -10.40 5.74 8.28
C PHE A 22 -10.70 5.68 9.77
N ILE A 23 -11.11 4.51 10.30
CA ILE A 23 -11.30 4.31 11.74
C ILE A 23 -9.96 4.59 12.45
N ASN A 24 -10.01 5.49 13.45
CA ASN A 24 -8.85 5.97 14.21
C ASN A 24 -7.77 6.71 13.39
N ALA A 25 -7.91 6.94 12.08
CA ALA A 25 -6.90 7.62 11.26
C ALA A 25 -6.61 9.06 11.71
N GLY A 26 -7.58 9.73 12.35
CA GLY A 26 -7.42 11.06 12.98
C GLY A 26 -6.78 11.06 14.38
N ILE A 27 -6.45 9.88 14.92
CA ILE A 27 -5.78 9.71 16.21
C ILE A 27 -4.27 9.65 15.98
N VAL A 28 -3.58 10.64 16.54
CA VAL A 28 -2.13 10.78 16.46
C VAL A 28 -1.49 10.10 17.67
N LYS A 29 -0.39 9.38 17.47
CA LYS A 29 0.50 8.88 18.52
C LYS A 29 1.94 9.22 18.16
N GLU A 30 2.84 9.25 19.14
CA GLU A 30 4.29 9.42 18.92
C GLU A 30 4.88 8.30 18.05
N GLN A 31 4.31 7.10 18.09
CA GLN A 31 4.63 6.00 17.18
C GLN A 31 4.45 6.37 15.69
N ASN A 32 3.61 7.37 15.38
CA ASN A 32 3.39 7.87 14.03
C ASN A 32 4.48 8.87 13.59
N ILE A 33 5.41 9.28 14.45
CA ILE A 33 6.63 10.02 14.07
C ILE A 33 7.74 9.04 13.70
N TRP A 34 7.90 7.96 14.46
CA TRP A 34 9.05 7.05 14.39
C TRP A 34 8.80 5.74 13.64
N GLY A 35 7.54 5.35 13.42
CA GLY A 35 7.14 4.15 12.68
C GLY A 35 6.95 4.41 11.19
N LYS A 36 5.97 3.75 10.55
CA LYS A 36 5.62 3.96 9.12
C LYS A 36 5.04 5.34 8.78
N GLY A 37 4.86 6.21 9.77
CA GLY A 37 4.35 7.57 9.55
C GLY A 37 2.84 7.66 9.30
N PHE A 38 2.42 8.88 8.95
CA PHE A 38 1.23 9.09 8.14
C PHE A 38 1.60 9.03 6.66
N PRO A 39 0.67 8.63 5.77
CA PRO A 39 0.90 8.69 4.33
C PRO A 39 1.27 10.11 3.87
N ASP A 40 2.31 10.29 3.04
CA ASP A 40 2.84 11.62 2.74
C ASP A 40 1.93 12.46 1.82
N VAL A 41 1.17 13.37 2.43
CA VAL A 41 0.35 14.36 1.74
C VAL A 41 1.21 15.57 1.40
N THR A 42 1.93 15.48 0.28
CA THR A 42 2.91 16.52 -0.10
C THR A 42 2.35 17.95 -0.22
N THR A 43 1.04 18.10 -0.49
CA THR A 43 0.37 19.42 -0.59
C THR A 43 0.01 20.02 0.77
N LEU A 44 -0.11 19.20 1.82
CA LEU A 44 -0.47 19.66 3.16
C LEU A 44 0.69 20.41 3.82
N ASN A 45 0.44 21.68 4.18
CA ASN A 45 1.41 22.55 4.86
C ASN A 45 2.78 22.65 4.17
N GLN A 46 2.81 22.51 2.84
CA GLN A 46 4.02 22.51 2.02
C GLN A 46 4.87 23.79 2.20
N HIS A 47 4.24 24.93 2.49
CA HIS A 47 4.94 26.19 2.81
C HIS A 47 5.74 26.09 4.09
N ALA A 48 5.19 25.48 5.14
CA ALA A 48 5.87 25.26 6.41
C ALA A 48 6.96 24.20 6.29
N PHE A 49 6.67 23.08 5.60
CA PHE A 49 7.66 22.05 5.29
C PHE A 49 8.88 22.64 4.57
N LYS A 50 8.66 23.41 3.50
CA LYS A 50 9.74 24.08 2.77
C LYS A 50 10.54 25.02 3.67
N LYS A 51 9.88 25.81 4.53
CA LYS A 51 10.55 26.75 5.44
C LYS A 51 11.42 26.07 6.50
N ILE A 52 11.05 24.86 6.94
CA ILE A 52 11.89 24.04 7.82
C ILE A 52 13.18 23.62 7.10
N PHE A 53 13.07 23.09 5.88
CA PHE A 53 14.25 22.71 5.09
C PHE A 53 15.11 23.91 4.67
N GLU A 54 14.52 25.07 4.36
CA GLU A 54 15.25 26.32 4.16
C GLU A 54 16.08 26.72 5.40
N ALA A 55 15.61 26.46 6.62
CA ALA A 55 16.34 26.72 7.86
C ALA A 55 17.45 25.68 8.13
N ILE A 56 17.21 24.40 7.82
CA ILE A 56 18.23 23.33 7.90
C ILE A 56 19.40 23.65 6.96
N GLU A 57 19.11 24.00 5.70
CA GLU A 57 20.16 24.43 4.76
C GLU A 57 20.88 25.69 5.23
N PHE A 58 20.17 26.66 5.79
CA PHE A 58 20.76 27.89 6.30
C PHE A 58 21.80 27.64 7.40
N VAL A 59 21.48 26.85 8.44
CA VAL A 59 22.45 26.56 9.53
C VAL A 59 23.61 25.68 9.05
N ARG A 60 23.34 24.79 8.08
CA ARG A 60 24.36 23.92 7.48
C ARG A 60 25.37 24.70 6.65
N GLN A 61 24.91 25.66 5.85
CA GLN A 61 25.74 26.41 4.89
C GLN A 61 26.32 27.72 5.44
N THR A 62 25.75 28.31 6.50
CA THR A 62 26.26 29.57 7.05
C THR A 62 27.70 29.44 7.55
N LYS A 63 28.50 30.48 7.31
CA LYS A 63 29.87 30.63 7.82
C LYS A 63 29.92 31.48 9.10
N HIS A 64 28.78 31.96 9.58
CA HIS A 64 28.69 32.74 10.80
C HIS A 64 28.23 31.84 11.94
N SER A 65 29.16 31.54 12.86
CA SER A 65 28.96 30.91 14.17
C SER A 65 27.62 31.30 14.81
N GLN A 66 27.35 32.59 14.97
CA GLN A 66 26.12 33.12 15.58
C GLN A 66 24.79 32.69 14.90
N ASP A 67 24.86 32.19 13.67
CA ASP A 67 23.72 31.73 12.87
C ASP A 67 23.65 30.20 12.74
N LYS A 68 24.56 29.47 13.38
CA LYS A 68 24.54 28.00 13.47
C LYS A 68 23.38 27.47 14.30
N ILE A 69 22.84 28.30 15.20
CA ILE A 69 21.62 27.99 15.96
C ILE A 69 20.51 28.90 15.45
N THR A 70 19.38 28.30 15.08
CA THR A 70 18.19 29.03 14.64
C THR A 70 16.91 28.37 15.13
N SER A 71 15.79 29.08 15.02
CA SER A 71 14.51 28.61 15.54
C SER A 71 13.31 29.07 14.74
N ILE A 72 12.25 28.24 14.76
CA ILE A 72 10.97 28.45 14.07
C ILE A 72 9.83 28.19 15.06
N ALA A 73 8.99 29.21 15.28
CA ALA A 73 7.68 29.03 15.87
C ALA A 73 6.68 28.61 14.77
N ILE A 74 5.87 27.58 15.03
CA ILE A 74 4.78 27.14 14.16
C ILE A 74 3.47 27.25 14.95
N THR A 75 2.49 27.95 14.40
CA THR A 75 1.17 28.13 15.01
C THR A 75 0.10 27.40 14.22
N ALA A 76 -0.68 26.54 14.88
CA ALA A 76 -1.69 25.74 14.20
C ALA A 76 -2.87 25.40 15.12
N GLY A 77 -4.09 25.46 14.59
CA GLY A 77 -5.28 24.94 15.28
C GLY A 77 -5.18 23.46 15.64
N GLN A 78 -6.15 22.95 16.40
CA GLN A 78 -6.28 21.51 16.63
C GLN A 78 -6.65 20.81 15.31
N GLY A 79 -6.13 19.61 15.06
CA GLY A 79 -6.45 18.82 13.87
C GLY A 79 -5.88 19.30 12.52
N VAL A 80 -5.20 20.45 12.45
CA VAL A 80 -4.66 21.06 11.19
C VAL A 80 -3.45 20.30 10.60
N GLY A 81 -2.92 19.28 11.30
CA GLY A 81 -1.82 18.44 10.81
C GLY A 81 -0.43 18.81 11.34
N LYS A 82 -0.32 19.32 12.58
CA LYS A 82 0.95 19.58 13.29
C LYS A 82 1.90 18.38 13.23
N THR A 83 1.50 17.27 13.82
CA THR A 83 2.32 16.06 13.91
C THR A 83 2.48 15.35 12.55
N HIS A 84 1.58 15.59 11.59
CA HIS A 84 1.77 15.15 10.19
C HIS A 84 2.94 15.89 9.53
N LEU A 85 3.04 17.22 9.71
CA LEU A 85 4.18 18.01 9.24
C LEU A 85 5.49 17.52 9.88
N LEU A 86 5.51 17.27 11.19
CA LEU A 86 6.69 16.76 11.89
C LEU A 86 7.07 15.34 11.45
N SER A 87 6.09 14.44 11.29
CA SER A 87 6.27 13.10 10.70
C SER A 87 6.94 13.22 9.34
N ARG A 88 6.43 14.10 8.46
CA ARG A 88 6.96 14.28 7.11
C ARG A 88 8.39 14.80 7.10
N VAL A 89 8.72 15.77 7.96
CA VAL A 89 10.12 16.25 8.13
C VAL A 89 11.03 15.09 8.56
N ARG A 90 10.62 14.32 9.57
CA ARG A 90 11.34 13.15 10.07
C ARG A 90 11.59 12.09 8.98
N HIS A 91 10.56 11.69 8.23
CA HIS A 91 10.70 10.66 7.18
C HIS A 91 11.52 11.16 5.98
N GLN A 92 11.45 12.45 5.64
CA GLN A 92 12.31 13.04 4.62
C GLN A 92 13.79 13.01 5.05
N LEU A 93 14.08 13.36 6.31
CA LEU A 93 15.44 13.27 6.87
C LEU A 93 15.93 11.83 7.00
N GLU A 94 15.05 10.86 7.27
CA GLU A 94 15.39 9.43 7.23
C GLU A 94 15.68 8.93 5.81
N LYS A 95 15.00 9.45 4.80
CA LYS A 95 15.20 9.03 3.40
C LYS A 95 16.41 9.67 2.73
N GLU A 96 16.66 10.96 2.99
CA GLU A 96 17.65 11.76 2.27
C GLU A 96 18.85 12.19 3.15
N GLY A 97 18.76 11.99 4.46
CA GLY A 97 19.76 12.44 5.43
C GLY A 97 19.80 13.95 5.59
N GLY A 98 21.00 14.47 5.85
CA GLY A 98 21.27 15.90 5.97
C GLY A 98 21.09 16.49 7.37
N ALA A 99 20.20 15.93 8.20
CA ALA A 99 20.08 16.28 9.62
C ALA A 99 19.55 15.11 10.46
N LEU A 100 19.93 15.07 11.74
CA LEU A 100 19.34 14.22 12.76
C LEU A 100 18.06 14.87 13.30
N PHE A 101 17.13 14.04 13.77
CA PHE A 101 15.82 14.44 14.26
C PHE A 101 15.62 14.07 15.72
N VAL A 102 15.10 15.02 16.50
CA VAL A 102 14.73 14.89 17.91
C VAL A 102 13.28 15.32 18.08
N TYR A 103 12.44 14.46 18.62
CA TYR A 103 11.02 14.74 18.88
C TYR A 103 10.75 14.82 20.37
N ALA A 104 10.19 15.94 20.81
CA ALA A 104 9.88 16.23 22.20
C ALA A 104 8.39 16.61 22.33
N SER A 105 7.53 15.62 22.61
CA SER A 105 6.16 15.93 23.06
C SER A 105 6.21 16.42 24.50
N ALA A 106 5.75 17.64 24.74
CA ALA A 106 5.62 18.18 26.10
C ALA A 106 4.57 17.42 26.94
N ASN A 107 3.67 16.66 26.33
CA ASN A 107 2.72 15.80 27.04
C ASN A 107 3.42 14.65 27.80
N ASN A 108 4.62 14.25 27.36
CA ASN A 108 5.42 13.22 28.03
C ASN A 108 6.17 13.74 29.27
N TYR A 109 6.20 15.06 29.51
CA TYR A 109 6.89 15.68 30.64
C TYR A 109 6.01 15.73 31.88
N THR A 110 6.14 14.70 32.72
CA THR A 110 5.34 14.50 33.94
C THR A 110 5.71 15.42 35.10
N ASP A 111 6.91 16.01 35.11
CA ASP A 111 7.35 16.94 36.14
C ASP A 111 8.13 18.10 35.50
N LEU A 112 7.49 19.27 35.40
CA LEU A 112 8.08 20.44 34.76
C LEU A 112 9.26 21.04 35.55
N ASN A 113 9.45 20.65 36.82
CA ASN A 113 10.63 21.03 37.60
C ASN A 113 11.87 20.23 37.16
N LEU A 114 11.68 19.09 36.46
CA LEU A 114 12.72 18.22 35.91
C LEU A 114 12.82 18.30 34.38
N VAL A 115 12.38 19.41 33.78
CA VAL A 115 12.26 19.56 32.32
C VAL A 115 13.60 19.38 31.57
N LYS A 116 14.74 19.75 32.17
CA LYS A 116 16.05 19.58 31.52
C LYS A 116 16.46 18.11 31.56
N TYR A 117 16.28 17.42 32.68
CA TYR A 117 16.52 15.98 32.79
C TYR A 117 15.59 15.18 31.88
N GLN A 118 14.29 15.50 31.84
CA GLN A 118 13.35 14.84 30.94
C GLN A 118 13.69 15.09 29.47
N PHE A 119 14.13 16.29 29.08
CA PHE A 119 14.64 16.52 27.72
C PHE A 119 15.95 15.78 27.43
N GLN A 120 16.87 15.60 28.40
CA GLN A 120 18.06 14.77 28.23
C GLN A 120 17.67 13.32 27.89
N GLN A 121 16.66 12.78 28.56
CA GLN A 121 16.11 11.46 28.25
C GLN A 121 15.50 11.41 26.84
N THR A 122 14.68 12.40 26.47
CA THR A 122 14.09 12.54 25.13
C THR A 122 15.14 12.65 24.01
N LEU A 123 16.23 13.38 24.25
CA LEU A 123 17.35 13.52 23.33
C LEU A 123 18.05 12.17 23.10
N ALA A 124 18.34 11.45 24.18
CA ALA A 124 18.98 10.13 24.10
C ALA A 124 18.09 9.07 23.43
N ASP A 125 16.79 9.06 23.71
CA ASP A 125 15.83 8.15 23.06
C ASP A 125 15.61 8.50 21.59
N SER A 126 15.47 9.79 21.25
CA SER A 126 15.33 10.23 19.84
C SER A 126 16.55 9.82 18.99
N LEU A 127 17.76 9.99 19.53
CA LEU A 127 18.98 9.58 18.83
C LEU A 127 19.18 8.06 18.79
N SER A 128 18.42 7.27 19.56
CA SER A 128 18.37 5.81 19.43
C SER A 128 17.50 5.32 18.27
N LYS A 129 16.69 6.20 17.65
CA LYS A 129 15.85 5.83 16.50
C LYS A 129 16.67 5.75 15.21
N THR A 130 16.14 5.08 14.19
CA THR A 130 16.79 4.88 12.89
C THR A 130 17.08 6.21 12.17
N GLY A 131 18.31 6.44 11.71
CA GLY A 131 18.68 7.57 10.86
C GLY A 131 18.73 7.20 9.38
N SER A 132 19.35 8.05 8.56
CA SER A 132 19.40 7.90 7.11
C SER A 132 20.30 6.79 6.57
N GLN A 133 21.15 6.20 7.41
CA GLN A 133 22.01 5.06 7.06
C GLN A 133 21.38 3.71 7.45
N GLY A 134 20.11 3.69 7.86
CA GLY A 134 19.40 2.46 8.26
C GLY A 134 19.85 1.88 9.61
N VAL A 135 20.59 2.66 10.40
CA VAL A 135 21.09 2.32 11.75
C VAL A 135 20.65 3.40 12.74
N MET A 136 20.95 3.29 14.04
CA MET A 136 20.57 4.34 15.00
C MET A 136 21.27 5.67 14.69
N GLN A 137 20.60 6.82 14.90
CA GLN A 137 21.23 8.14 14.70
C GLN A 137 22.50 8.32 15.54
N TRP A 138 22.55 7.77 16.76
CA TRP A 138 23.77 7.67 17.57
C TRP A 138 24.93 6.97 16.84
N GLN A 139 24.64 5.88 16.13
CA GLN A 139 25.63 5.09 15.41
C GLN A 139 26.13 5.79 14.15
N GLU A 140 25.30 6.63 13.52
CA GLU A 140 25.74 7.49 12.42
C GLU A 140 26.76 8.53 12.89
N VAL A 141 26.49 9.17 14.03
CA VAL A 141 27.42 10.12 14.66
C VAL A 141 28.71 9.43 15.10
N ALA A 142 28.60 8.28 15.78
CA ALA A 142 29.75 7.50 16.23
C ALA A 142 30.58 6.96 15.05
N THR A 143 29.93 6.65 13.93
CA THR A 143 30.58 6.31 12.65
C THR A 143 31.31 7.50 12.06
N ALA A 144 30.69 8.68 12.02
CA ALA A 144 31.31 9.91 11.54
C ALA A 144 32.55 10.29 12.37
N MET A 145 32.47 10.15 13.70
CA MET A 145 33.61 10.27 14.63
C MET A 145 34.71 9.24 14.32
N ALA A 146 34.36 7.96 14.16
CA ALA A 146 35.33 6.89 13.93
C ALA A 146 36.01 6.97 12.55
N ASN A 147 35.31 7.53 11.55
CA ASN A 147 35.80 7.81 10.19
C ASN A 147 36.60 9.12 10.07
N GLU A 148 36.61 9.97 11.09
CA GLU A 148 37.24 11.29 11.04
C GLU A 148 38.74 11.20 10.71
N ASN A 149 39.21 12.03 9.79
CA ASN A 149 40.58 12.04 9.23
C ASN A 149 41.04 10.73 8.54
N ARG A 150 40.13 9.87 8.07
CA ARG A 150 40.49 8.69 7.24
C ARG A 150 40.35 8.96 5.75
N GLU A 151 41.27 8.41 4.96
CA GLU A 151 41.20 8.42 3.48
C GLU A 151 40.09 7.50 2.96
N ILE A 152 39.93 6.32 3.57
CA ILE A 152 38.83 5.39 3.32
C ILE A 152 37.85 5.48 4.49
N THR A 153 36.63 5.93 4.19
CA THR A 153 35.51 5.97 5.14
C THR A 153 34.61 4.77 4.92
N LYS A 154 33.83 4.42 5.95
CA LYS A 154 32.97 3.22 5.93
C LYS A 154 31.50 3.51 6.21
N PRO A 155 30.58 2.69 5.66
CA PRO A 155 29.19 2.66 6.09
C PRO A 155 29.06 2.28 7.57
N ALA A 156 28.10 2.87 8.27
CA ALA A 156 27.88 2.57 9.69
C ALA A 156 27.53 1.09 9.95
N ALA A 157 26.71 0.48 9.10
CA ALA A 157 26.31 -0.93 9.22
C ALA A 157 27.50 -1.92 9.26
N GLU A 158 28.56 -1.63 8.50
CA GLU A 158 29.76 -2.44 8.46
C GLU A 158 30.64 -2.22 9.71
N LEU A 159 30.76 -0.97 10.15
CA LEU A 159 31.45 -0.62 11.40
C LEU A 159 30.82 -1.33 12.60
N ILE A 160 29.50 -1.27 12.75
CA ILE A 160 28.75 -1.90 13.86
C ILE A 160 28.99 -3.41 13.88
N LYS A 161 28.75 -4.08 12.74
CA LYS A 161 28.87 -5.55 12.58
C LYS A 161 30.27 -6.10 12.92
N ASN A 162 31.31 -5.28 12.74
CA ASN A 162 32.70 -5.67 13.00
C ASN A 162 33.24 -5.10 14.33
N PHE A 163 32.56 -4.13 14.98
CA PHE A 163 33.04 -3.46 16.19
C PHE A 163 33.32 -4.43 17.34
N ASP A 164 32.33 -5.23 17.75
CA ASP A 164 32.45 -6.14 18.90
C ASP A 164 33.49 -7.25 18.67
N LYS A 165 33.67 -7.69 17.42
CA LYS A 165 34.70 -8.65 17.04
C LYS A 165 36.09 -8.04 17.19
N THR A 166 36.29 -6.83 16.67
CA THR A 166 37.57 -6.13 16.74
C THR A 166 37.91 -5.68 18.15
N TYR A 167 36.91 -5.28 18.94
CA TYR A 167 37.08 -4.98 20.36
C TYR A 167 37.61 -6.21 21.11
N LYS A 168 36.94 -7.36 20.98
CA LYS A 168 37.39 -8.64 21.59
C LYS A 168 38.78 -9.08 21.11
N LYS A 169 39.06 -8.96 19.79
CA LYS A 169 40.39 -9.27 19.21
C LYS A 169 41.50 -8.39 19.80
N LYS A 170 41.23 -7.11 20.11
CA LYS A 170 42.20 -6.16 20.68
C LYS A 170 42.31 -6.17 22.20
N GLN A 171 41.26 -6.60 22.90
CA GLN A 171 41.31 -6.82 24.35
C GLN A 171 42.40 -7.86 24.72
N GLY A 172 42.64 -8.84 23.85
CA GLY A 172 43.73 -9.82 23.98
C GLY A 172 45.14 -9.32 23.63
N THR A 173 45.30 -8.12 23.07
CA THR A 173 46.61 -7.57 22.62
C THR A 173 47.06 -6.33 23.40
N ASN A 174 46.47 -6.08 24.56
CA ASN A 174 46.81 -4.97 25.46
C ASN A 174 46.62 -3.56 24.84
N GLN A 175 45.76 -3.45 23.82
CA GLN A 175 45.39 -2.20 23.15
C GLN A 175 43.89 -1.91 23.36
N ASP A 176 43.55 -0.97 24.26
CA ASP A 176 42.17 -0.51 24.39
C ASP A 176 41.75 0.27 23.13
N LEU A 177 40.91 -0.37 22.31
CA LEU A 177 40.31 0.22 21.11
C LEU A 177 39.56 1.52 21.41
N MET A 178 38.88 1.60 22.56
CA MET A 178 38.11 2.78 22.94
C MET A 178 39.04 3.97 23.23
N SER A 179 40.09 3.76 24.02
CA SER A 179 41.14 4.78 24.24
C SER A 179 41.91 5.16 22.97
N VAL A 180 41.93 4.32 21.91
CA VAL A 180 42.48 4.71 20.60
C VAL A 180 41.51 5.63 19.86
N LEU A 181 40.23 5.24 19.72
CA LEU A 181 39.21 6.04 19.02
C LEU A 181 38.98 7.38 19.72
N GLN A 182 38.88 7.37 21.05
CA GLN A 182 38.73 8.58 21.87
C GLN A 182 39.87 9.57 21.63
N ARG A 183 41.13 9.12 21.58
CA ARG A 183 42.28 9.99 21.28
C ARG A 183 42.29 10.53 19.85
N MET A 184 41.74 9.79 18.88
CA MET A 184 41.61 10.26 17.49
C MET A 184 40.64 11.44 17.40
N VAL A 185 39.45 11.30 18.00
CA VAL A 185 38.42 12.35 18.00
C VAL A 185 38.85 13.56 18.84
N MET A 186 39.39 13.35 20.05
CA MET A 186 39.89 14.43 20.92
C MET A 186 41.01 15.27 20.29
N LYS A 187 41.72 14.77 19.26
CA LYS A 187 42.71 15.56 18.52
C LYS A 187 42.07 16.71 17.73
N ASN A 188 40.86 16.50 17.21
CA ASN A 188 40.07 17.50 16.49
C ASN A 188 39.09 18.24 17.40
N ARG A 189 38.71 17.63 18.54
CA ARG A 189 37.76 18.13 19.54
C ARG A 189 38.37 18.11 20.96
N PRO A 190 39.38 18.93 21.27
CA PRO A 190 40.05 18.95 22.58
C PRO A 190 39.15 19.46 23.73
N ASP A 191 38.05 20.09 23.36
CA ASP A 191 36.97 20.67 24.15
C ASP A 191 35.83 19.68 24.47
N ALA A 192 35.73 18.57 23.73
CA ALA A 192 34.68 17.57 23.95
C ALA A 192 34.83 16.86 25.29
N ASP A 193 33.70 16.56 25.93
CA ASP A 193 33.70 15.79 27.17
C ASP A 193 34.15 14.35 26.92
N PRO A 194 35.20 13.85 27.61
CA PRO A 194 35.76 12.54 27.35
C PRO A 194 34.77 11.40 27.61
N TYR A 195 33.81 11.57 28.52
CA TYR A 195 32.84 10.53 28.85
C TYR A 195 31.64 10.54 27.91
N ILE A 196 31.14 11.72 27.52
CA ILE A 196 30.10 11.84 26.47
C ILE A 196 30.60 11.24 25.16
N LEU A 197 31.82 11.61 24.74
CA LEU A 197 32.46 11.08 23.53
C LEU A 197 32.60 9.55 23.59
N ARG A 198 33.10 9.03 24.73
CA ARG A 198 33.26 7.58 24.96
C ARG A 198 31.91 6.84 24.93
N ALA A 199 30.86 7.41 25.52
CA ALA A 199 29.52 6.82 25.48
C ALA A 199 28.94 6.81 24.06
N ILE A 200 29.12 7.89 23.28
CA ILE A 200 28.68 7.90 21.87
C ILE A 200 29.42 6.84 21.06
N LEU A 201 30.74 6.72 21.19
CA LEU A 201 31.52 5.68 20.51
C LEU A 201 31.08 4.25 20.90
N TRP A 202 30.68 4.03 22.16
CA TRP A 202 30.12 2.74 22.58
C TRP A 202 28.81 2.36 21.88
N THR A 203 28.09 3.28 21.26
CA THR A 203 26.87 2.94 20.50
C THR A 203 27.16 2.12 19.23
N LEU A 204 28.41 2.09 18.77
CA LEU A 204 28.86 1.18 17.70
C LEU A 204 28.85 -0.31 18.13
N SER A 205 28.84 -0.59 19.43
CA SER A 205 28.75 -1.95 19.96
C SER A 205 27.30 -2.39 20.06
N GLU A 206 26.93 -3.47 19.37
CA GLU A 206 25.58 -4.06 19.49
C GLU A 206 25.28 -4.52 20.92
N THR A 207 26.31 -4.98 21.65
CA THR A 207 26.15 -5.44 23.04
C THR A 207 26.15 -4.32 24.07
N GLN A 208 26.90 -3.23 23.87
CA GLN A 208 27.05 -2.16 24.87
C GLN A 208 26.22 -0.90 24.58
N ALA A 209 25.69 -0.72 23.36
CA ALA A 209 24.89 0.46 23.01
C ALA A 209 23.70 0.74 23.96
N PRO A 210 22.91 -0.25 24.43
CA PRO A 210 21.79 0.03 25.34
C PRO A 210 22.24 0.66 26.66
N PHE A 211 23.40 0.27 27.19
CA PHE A 211 23.94 0.83 28.43
C PHE A 211 24.56 2.21 28.20
N ALA A 212 25.21 2.42 27.05
CA ALA A 212 25.73 3.72 26.67
C ALA A 212 24.61 4.77 26.47
N ILE A 213 23.53 4.39 25.79
CA ILE A 213 22.34 5.25 25.59
C ILE A 213 21.65 5.54 26.92
N ARG A 214 21.55 4.55 27.82
CA ARG A 214 21.01 4.73 29.18
C ARG A 214 21.87 5.69 30.03
N TRP A 215 23.18 5.65 29.91
CA TRP A 215 24.03 6.62 30.59
C TRP A 215 23.90 8.03 29.97
N LEU A 216 23.80 8.12 28.64
CA LEU A 216 23.55 9.38 27.92
C LEU A 216 22.20 10.01 28.25
N SER A 217 21.18 9.22 28.62
CA SER A 217 19.88 9.74 29.12
C SER A 217 19.97 10.32 30.54
N GLY A 218 21.10 10.16 31.23
CA GLY A 218 21.32 10.62 32.60
C GLY A 218 20.90 9.61 33.67
N GLU A 219 20.61 8.37 33.29
CA GLU A 219 20.36 7.28 34.24
C GLU A 219 21.65 6.62 34.75
N GLU A 220 21.55 6.06 35.95
CA GLU A 220 22.59 5.24 36.56
C GLU A 220 22.65 3.83 35.92
N LEU A 221 23.87 3.32 35.77
CA LEU A 221 24.16 1.95 35.38
C LEU A 221 24.42 1.07 36.61
N SER A 222 24.57 -0.23 36.40
CA SER A 222 25.24 -1.09 37.39
C SER A 222 26.74 -0.74 37.45
N GLU A 223 27.36 -0.94 38.62
CA GLU A 223 28.81 -0.71 38.78
C GLU A 223 29.64 -1.52 37.77
N ALA A 224 29.24 -2.76 37.49
CA ALA A 224 29.89 -3.62 36.51
C ALA A 224 29.86 -3.02 35.09
N ASN A 225 28.70 -2.54 34.63
CA ASN A 225 28.57 -1.98 33.28
C ASN A 225 29.26 -0.61 33.21
N ALA A 226 29.14 0.23 34.24
CA ALA A 226 29.86 1.50 34.32
C ALA A 226 31.38 1.31 34.23
N HIS A 227 31.92 0.32 34.93
CA HIS A 227 33.33 -0.05 34.87
C HIS A 227 33.73 -0.61 33.49
N GLU A 228 32.93 -1.48 32.89
CA GLU A 228 33.19 -2.03 31.55
C GLU A 228 33.20 -0.94 30.46
N LEU A 229 32.20 -0.04 30.46
CA LEU A 229 32.16 1.07 29.52
C LEU A 229 33.23 2.14 29.86
N GLY A 230 33.72 2.20 31.09
CA GLY A 230 34.65 3.24 31.57
C GLY A 230 33.97 4.60 31.73
N LEU A 231 32.76 4.61 32.27
CA LEU A 231 31.91 5.78 32.47
C LEU A 231 31.68 6.06 33.98
N PRO A 232 31.60 7.33 34.42
CA PRO A 232 31.38 7.66 35.81
C PRO A 232 29.91 7.40 36.20
N ASN A 233 29.69 6.77 37.35
CA ASN A 233 28.36 6.36 37.79
C ASN A 233 28.08 6.78 39.25
N PRO A 234 28.02 8.09 39.55
CA PRO A 234 27.63 8.57 40.86
C PRO A 234 26.12 8.40 41.06
N ASN A 235 25.71 7.97 42.26
CA ASN A 235 24.30 8.01 42.66
C ASN A 235 23.86 9.48 42.80
N ARG A 236 22.80 9.88 42.09
CA ARG A 236 22.29 11.26 42.06
C ARG A 236 20.79 11.33 42.34
N THR A 237 20.40 12.29 43.16
CA THR A 237 19.01 12.73 43.31
C THR A 237 18.48 13.38 42.04
N ASN A 238 17.16 13.45 41.86
CA ASN A 238 16.54 14.12 40.71
C ASN A 238 16.94 15.61 40.59
N GLN A 239 17.17 16.29 41.72
CA GLN A 239 17.60 17.70 41.74
C GLN A 239 19.03 17.86 41.20
N GLU A 240 19.94 16.95 41.56
CA GLU A 240 21.31 16.92 41.01
C GLU A 240 21.29 16.58 39.52
N ARG A 241 20.45 15.63 39.09
CA ARG A 241 20.26 15.31 37.67
C ARG A 241 19.75 16.51 36.87
N GLU A 242 18.75 17.24 37.36
CA GLU A 242 18.22 18.45 36.71
C GLU A 242 19.22 19.62 36.66
N ALA A 243 20.10 19.72 37.67
CA ALA A 243 21.17 20.72 37.71
C ALA A 243 22.28 20.42 36.69
N GLU A 244 22.65 19.14 36.52
CA GLU A 244 23.65 18.71 35.54
C GLU A 244 23.11 18.58 34.11
N ALA A 245 21.82 18.26 33.94
CA ALA A 245 21.24 17.88 32.64
C ALA A 245 21.47 18.91 31.54
N LEU A 246 21.36 20.20 31.83
CA LEU A 246 21.60 21.26 30.84
C LEU A 246 23.03 21.19 30.26
N LYS A 247 24.03 20.92 31.10
CA LYS A 247 25.42 20.78 30.67
C LYS A 247 25.60 19.54 29.81
N ASN A 248 25.01 18.42 30.21
CA ASN A 248 25.04 17.17 29.42
C ASN A 248 24.39 17.36 28.05
N ILE A 249 23.22 18.02 27.99
CA ILE A 249 22.52 18.38 26.76
C ILE A 249 23.39 19.26 25.86
N GLN A 250 24.04 20.28 26.42
CA GLN A 250 24.96 21.15 25.67
C GLN A 250 26.14 20.34 25.11
N GLN A 251 26.82 19.54 25.93
CA GLN A 251 27.95 18.73 25.50
C GLN A 251 27.56 17.73 24.40
N VAL A 252 26.41 17.05 24.54
CA VAL A 252 25.86 16.16 23.50
C VAL A 252 25.54 16.93 22.23
N LEU A 253 24.76 18.01 22.30
CA LEU A 253 24.32 18.74 21.11
C LEU A 253 25.48 19.46 20.40
N ASN A 254 26.45 20.02 21.12
CA ASN A 254 27.64 20.64 20.52
C ASN A 254 28.47 19.59 19.77
N LEU A 255 28.67 18.42 20.37
CA LEU A 255 29.45 17.33 19.77
C LEU A 255 28.72 16.64 18.60
N VAL A 256 27.43 16.36 18.74
CA VAL A 256 26.58 15.78 17.68
C VAL A 256 26.40 16.75 16.51
N SER A 257 26.10 18.03 16.80
CA SER A 257 25.91 19.06 15.77
C SER A 257 27.18 19.42 15.00
N HIS A 258 28.35 18.94 15.44
CA HIS A 258 29.58 19.03 14.67
C HIS A 258 29.57 18.13 13.43
N TYR A 259 29.04 16.91 13.54
CA TYR A 259 29.07 15.92 12.45
C TYR A 259 27.84 16.04 11.53
N ASN A 260 26.65 16.25 12.09
CA ASN A 260 25.37 16.33 11.37
C ASN A 260 24.55 17.52 11.86
N SER A 261 23.74 18.17 11.02
CA SER A 261 22.78 19.17 11.52
C SER A 261 21.77 18.50 12.45
N VAL A 262 21.19 19.22 13.43
CA VAL A 262 20.19 18.65 14.36
C VAL A 262 18.89 19.45 14.29
N VAL A 263 17.76 18.76 14.17
CA VAL A 263 16.41 19.33 14.20
C VAL A 263 15.72 18.88 15.48
N ILE A 264 15.37 19.82 16.35
CA ILE A 264 14.71 19.57 17.64
C ILE A 264 13.27 20.08 17.56
N CYS A 265 12.29 19.20 17.66
CA CYS A 265 10.87 19.54 17.56
C CYS A 265 10.16 19.42 18.90
N PHE A 266 9.77 20.56 19.48
CA PHE A 266 8.84 20.62 20.60
C PHE A 266 7.39 20.65 20.08
N ASP A 267 6.62 19.59 20.31
CA ASP A 267 5.18 19.47 19.98
C ASP A 267 4.35 19.42 21.29
N GLU A 268 3.04 19.60 21.16
CA GLU A 268 2.07 19.50 22.27
C GLU A 268 2.34 20.43 23.47
N VAL A 269 3.01 21.57 23.25
CA VAL A 269 3.36 22.53 24.32
C VAL A 269 2.13 23.23 24.95
N ASP A 270 0.96 23.08 24.32
CA ASP A 270 -0.33 23.64 24.75
C ASP A 270 -1.06 22.76 25.79
N VAL A 271 -0.48 21.63 26.22
CA VAL A 271 -1.15 20.68 27.11
C VAL A 271 -1.21 21.24 28.55
N GLN A 272 -2.44 21.26 29.08
CA GLN A 272 -2.80 21.83 30.38
C GLN A 272 -2.88 20.76 31.49
N ASN A 273 -1.99 19.76 31.46
CA ASN A 273 -1.96 18.68 32.47
C ASN A 273 -1.09 19.02 33.68
N ASN A 274 0.00 19.79 33.50
CA ASN A 274 1.06 19.97 34.49
C ASN A 274 1.43 21.46 34.68
N SER A 275 2.01 21.78 35.83
CA SER A 275 2.65 23.06 36.16
C SER A 275 3.90 22.81 37.02
N THR A 276 4.79 23.80 37.15
CA THR A 276 5.86 23.77 38.18
C THR A 276 5.26 23.95 39.58
N GLU A 277 6.08 23.77 40.62
CA GLU A 277 5.70 24.08 42.01
C GLU A 277 5.32 25.58 42.19
N ASP A 278 6.02 26.48 41.49
CA ASP A 278 5.70 27.92 41.42
C ASP A 278 4.45 28.25 40.58
N GLY A 279 3.79 27.26 39.98
CA GLY A 279 2.60 27.44 39.15
C GLY A 279 2.86 27.92 37.72
N TYR A 280 4.09 27.82 37.20
CA TYR A 280 4.36 28.11 35.78
C TYR A 280 3.80 27.01 34.88
N PRO A 281 3.05 27.35 33.81
CA PRO A 281 2.43 26.37 32.93
C PRO A 281 3.41 25.88 31.85
N THR A 282 3.11 24.70 31.28
CA THR A 282 3.90 24.01 30.25
C THR A 282 4.44 24.93 29.16
N GLU A 283 3.58 25.77 28.56
CA GLU A 283 3.99 26.64 27.45
C GLU A 283 5.09 27.64 27.84
N SER A 284 5.11 28.08 29.11
CA SER A 284 6.06 29.07 29.62
C SER A 284 7.40 28.42 30.00
N VAL A 285 7.34 27.21 30.56
CA VAL A 285 8.52 26.41 30.90
C VAL A 285 9.26 26.01 29.61
N ILE A 286 8.54 25.46 28.62
CA ILE A 286 9.14 25.05 27.34
C ILE A 286 9.66 26.26 26.56
N ALA A 287 8.93 27.38 26.50
CA ALA A 287 9.42 28.61 25.87
C ALA A 287 10.74 29.12 26.49
N THR A 288 10.82 29.11 27.83
CA THR A 288 12.03 29.49 28.57
C THR A 288 13.18 28.52 28.32
N PHE A 289 12.90 27.21 28.28
CA PHE A 289 13.91 26.20 28.01
C PHE A 289 14.45 26.27 26.57
N VAL A 290 13.58 26.48 25.56
CA VAL A 290 14.00 26.73 24.17
C VAL A 290 14.91 27.96 24.07
N LYS A 291 14.59 29.05 24.79
CA LYS A 291 15.48 30.21 24.90
C LYS A 291 16.83 29.82 25.52
N ILE A 292 16.86 29.06 26.62
CA ILE A 292 18.09 28.62 27.27
C ILE A 292 18.95 27.79 26.31
N LEU A 293 18.37 26.81 25.61
CA LEU A 293 19.08 26.03 24.58
C LEU A 293 19.67 26.94 23.50
N HIS A 294 18.88 27.87 22.96
CA HIS A 294 19.35 28.80 21.94
C HIS A 294 20.49 29.72 22.45
N ASP A 295 20.39 30.24 23.66
CA ASP A 295 21.37 31.18 24.22
C ASP A 295 22.67 30.49 24.70
N THR A 296 22.67 29.17 24.91
CA THR A 296 23.78 28.46 25.58
C THR A 296 24.47 27.37 24.76
N LEU A 297 23.88 26.91 23.65
CA LEU A 297 24.58 26.03 22.70
C LEU A 297 25.73 26.77 22.00
N GLU A 298 26.78 26.03 21.64
CA GLU A 298 27.99 26.64 21.09
C GLU A 298 27.81 27.08 19.65
N ASN A 299 28.14 28.36 19.43
CA ASN A 299 28.19 28.97 18.11
C ASN A 299 29.54 28.65 17.46
N SER A 300 29.73 27.41 16.98
CA SER A 300 30.97 26.96 16.35
C SER A 300 30.90 27.05 14.81
N ASP A 301 31.82 27.78 14.19
CA ASP A 301 31.90 27.91 12.72
C ASP A 301 32.04 26.56 12.00
N LEU A 302 32.62 25.56 12.67
CA LEU A 302 32.83 24.20 12.16
C LEU A 302 31.59 23.29 12.32
N GLY A 303 30.55 23.74 13.04
CA GLY A 303 29.31 22.99 13.23
C GLY A 303 28.44 22.90 11.96
N LYS A 304 27.61 21.86 11.87
CA LYS A 304 26.51 21.75 10.91
C LYS A 304 25.22 22.43 11.42
N GLY A 305 25.18 22.79 12.70
CA GLY A 305 24.16 23.66 13.29
C GLY A 305 22.88 22.95 13.77
N VAL A 306 22.03 23.72 14.45
CA VAL A 306 20.82 23.26 15.15
C VAL A 306 19.63 24.12 14.76
N VAL A 307 18.51 23.46 14.43
CA VAL A 307 17.20 24.09 14.17
C VAL A 307 16.23 23.66 15.25
N ILE A 308 15.74 24.61 16.05
CA ILE A 308 14.72 24.35 17.08
C ILE A 308 13.35 24.76 16.54
N ILE A 309 12.42 23.81 16.48
CA ILE A 309 11.04 24.00 16.05
C ILE A 309 10.15 23.91 17.29
N THR A 310 9.27 24.89 17.49
CA THR A 310 8.27 24.85 18.57
C THR A 310 6.88 25.02 17.97
N VAL A 311 6.03 24.02 18.15
CA VAL A 311 4.68 23.97 17.57
C VAL A 311 3.64 24.20 18.67
N MET A 312 2.74 25.17 18.46
CA MET A 312 1.76 25.60 19.47
C MET A 312 0.44 26.09 18.84
N LEU A 313 -0.57 26.37 19.66
CA LEU A 313 -1.79 27.07 19.23
C LEU A 313 -1.49 28.55 18.95
N PRO A 314 -2.20 29.20 18.00
CA PRO A 314 -2.05 30.64 17.74
C PRO A 314 -2.30 31.53 18.96
N ILE A 315 -3.18 31.11 19.88
CA ILE A 315 -3.47 31.83 21.13
C ILE A 315 -2.30 31.74 22.12
N THR A 316 -1.69 30.56 22.26
CA THR A 316 -0.51 30.32 23.10
C THR A 316 0.67 31.16 22.63
N TRP A 317 0.93 31.21 21.31
CA TRP A 317 1.92 32.14 20.77
C TRP A 317 1.61 33.58 21.15
N ARG A 318 0.40 34.06 20.86
CA ARG A 318 0.03 35.48 21.02
C ARG A 318 0.08 35.93 22.48
N ASP A 319 -0.55 35.18 23.36
CA ASP A 319 -0.92 35.64 24.70
C ASP A 319 0.06 35.15 25.78
N LYS A 320 0.73 34.00 25.55
CA LYS A 320 1.62 33.35 26.53
C LYS A 320 3.09 33.47 26.17
N VAL A 321 3.48 33.16 24.93
CA VAL A 321 4.89 33.10 24.53
C VAL A 321 5.42 34.45 24.07
N ASN A 322 4.68 35.15 23.20
CA ASN A 322 5.08 36.45 22.63
C ASN A 322 5.07 37.60 23.65
N SER A 323 4.45 37.39 24.81
CA SER A 323 4.40 38.30 25.97
C SER A 323 5.56 38.10 26.96
N ILE A 324 6.34 37.02 26.87
CA ILE A 324 7.45 36.74 27.79
C ILE A 324 8.57 37.78 27.59
N PRO A 325 9.04 38.45 28.66
CA PRO A 325 10.15 39.42 28.58
C PRO A 325 11.50 38.75 28.29
N GLY A 326 12.55 39.55 28.07
CA GLY A 326 13.92 39.04 27.93
C GLY A 326 14.26 38.40 26.58
N GLY A 327 13.49 38.70 25.52
CA GLY A 327 13.78 38.26 24.15
C GLY A 327 13.41 36.81 23.83
N THR A 328 12.72 36.11 24.72
CA THR A 328 12.18 34.76 24.51
C THR A 328 11.45 34.57 23.16
N PRO A 329 10.58 35.49 22.71
CA PRO A 329 9.89 35.33 21.41
C PRO A 329 10.86 35.39 20.22
N ASP A 330 11.86 36.26 20.30
CA ASP A 330 12.91 36.43 19.29
C ASP A 330 13.85 35.21 19.24
N ARG A 331 13.95 34.44 20.33
CA ARG A 331 14.73 33.18 20.43
C ARG A 331 13.97 31.93 20.04
N ILE A 332 12.64 31.93 20.10
CA ILE A 332 11.79 30.81 19.63
C ILE A 332 11.48 30.93 18.13
N SER A 333 11.59 32.14 17.57
CA SER A 333 11.23 32.44 16.18
C SER A 333 12.32 33.27 15.47
N LYS A 334 13.60 32.91 15.66
CA LYS A 334 14.75 33.65 15.11
C LYS A 334 14.73 33.68 13.58
N PHE A 335 14.58 32.53 12.93
CA PHE A 335 14.68 32.39 11.48
C PHE A 335 13.64 33.25 10.75
N THR A 336 12.44 33.31 11.31
CA THR A 336 11.30 34.05 10.75
C THR A 336 11.10 35.43 11.38
N ARG A 337 12.05 35.91 12.20
CA ARG A 337 12.07 37.23 12.84
C ARG A 337 10.79 37.52 13.65
N ARG A 338 10.51 36.67 14.64
CA ARG A 338 9.36 36.76 15.55
C ARG A 338 7.98 36.63 14.88
N LYS A 339 7.93 36.09 13.66
CA LYS A 339 6.69 35.77 12.95
C LYS A 339 6.51 34.25 12.91
N PRO A 340 5.55 33.66 13.62
CA PRO A 340 5.32 32.23 13.52
C PRO A 340 4.84 31.85 12.12
N ILE A 341 5.11 30.61 11.72
CA ILE A 341 4.56 30.04 10.50
C ILE A 341 3.18 29.48 10.84
N GLU A 342 2.13 30.08 10.30
CA GLU A 342 0.77 29.58 10.47
C GLU A 342 0.50 28.39 9.55
N LEU A 343 -0.03 27.29 10.10
CA LEU A 343 -0.50 26.14 9.32
C LEU A 343 -1.92 26.39 8.84
N GLU A 344 -2.20 26.09 7.58
CA GLU A 344 -3.48 26.40 6.94
C GLU A 344 -4.46 25.21 7.07
N PRO A 345 -5.77 25.47 7.29
CA PRO A 345 -6.81 24.46 7.11
C PRO A 345 -6.80 23.84 5.72
N LEU A 346 -7.44 22.67 5.55
CA LEU A 346 -7.37 21.97 4.27
C LEU A 346 -8.03 22.76 3.14
N LYS A 347 -7.27 22.92 2.06
CA LYS A 347 -7.79 23.32 0.75
C LYS A 347 -8.50 22.12 0.13
N THR A 348 -9.51 22.38 -0.71
CA THR A 348 -10.34 21.34 -1.33
C THR A 348 -9.51 20.27 -2.07
N ASN A 349 -8.42 20.65 -2.74
CA ASN A 349 -7.53 19.71 -3.41
C ASN A 349 -6.78 18.81 -2.42
N SER A 350 -6.31 19.35 -1.28
CA SER A 350 -5.62 18.56 -0.25
C SER A 350 -6.52 17.52 0.41
N ILE A 351 -7.85 17.72 0.41
CA ILE A 351 -8.81 16.69 0.84
C ILE A 351 -8.83 15.52 -0.16
N LEU A 352 -8.84 15.83 -1.46
CA LEU A 352 -8.76 14.80 -2.50
C LEU A 352 -7.43 14.03 -2.38
N ASP A 353 -6.31 14.71 -2.19
CA ASP A 353 -5.00 14.09 -1.99
C ASP A 353 -5.00 13.14 -0.78
N ILE A 354 -5.46 13.61 0.40
CA ILE A 354 -5.58 12.79 1.62
C ILE A 354 -6.41 11.53 1.35
N VAL A 355 -7.61 11.69 0.82
CA VAL A 355 -8.54 10.55 0.64
C VAL A 355 -8.00 9.57 -0.41
N ALA A 356 -7.45 10.06 -1.52
CA ALA A 356 -6.85 9.20 -2.55
C ALA A 356 -5.64 8.41 -2.01
N ILE A 357 -4.77 9.02 -1.20
CA ILE A 357 -3.59 8.34 -0.64
C ILE A 357 -4.02 7.25 0.36
N TRP A 358 -4.91 7.56 1.31
CA TRP A 358 -5.42 6.57 2.27
C TRP A 358 -6.13 5.39 1.60
N LEU A 359 -6.96 5.66 0.58
CA LEU A 359 -7.63 4.62 -0.20
C LEU A 359 -6.64 3.80 -1.03
N LYS A 360 -5.63 4.45 -1.63
CA LYS A 360 -4.60 3.76 -2.40
C LYS A 360 -3.87 2.74 -1.52
N GLU A 361 -3.42 3.12 -0.32
CA GLU A 361 -2.77 2.17 0.61
C GLU A 361 -3.72 1.03 1.00
N TYR A 362 -4.98 1.36 1.32
CA TYR A 362 -5.99 0.37 1.68
C TYR A 362 -6.22 -0.69 0.59
N TYR A 363 -6.52 -0.26 -0.65
CA TYR A 363 -6.77 -1.19 -1.75
C TYR A 363 -5.50 -1.94 -2.18
N THR A 364 -4.33 -1.28 -2.17
CA THR A 364 -3.04 -1.94 -2.45
C THR A 364 -2.77 -3.07 -1.44
N SER A 365 -3.04 -2.84 -0.15
CA SER A 365 -2.85 -3.87 0.89
C SER A 365 -3.74 -5.11 0.73
N LYS A 366 -4.81 -5.00 -0.07
CA LYS A 366 -5.76 -6.08 -0.38
C LYS A 366 -5.62 -6.63 -1.81
N ASN A 367 -4.64 -6.15 -2.59
CA ASN A 367 -4.47 -6.47 -4.02
C ASN A 367 -5.75 -6.19 -4.85
N LEU A 368 -6.48 -5.12 -4.52
CA LEU A 368 -7.70 -4.71 -5.22
C LEU A 368 -7.46 -3.43 -6.04
N ILE A 369 -8.14 -3.32 -7.17
CA ILE A 369 -8.18 -2.09 -7.98
C ILE A 369 -9.61 -1.53 -7.93
N PRO A 370 -9.85 -0.38 -7.27
CA PRO A 370 -11.18 0.20 -7.17
C PRO A 370 -11.66 0.78 -8.52
N PRO A 371 -12.98 0.97 -8.73
CA PRO A 371 -13.53 1.59 -9.95
C PRO A 371 -12.96 2.98 -10.25
N HIS A 372 -12.64 3.75 -9.19
CA HIS A 372 -11.93 5.03 -9.27
C HIS A 372 -11.21 5.31 -7.95
N ILE A 373 -10.22 6.21 -7.97
CA ILE A 373 -9.31 6.49 -6.85
C ILE A 373 -10.00 6.93 -5.54
N PHE A 374 -11.22 7.47 -5.62
CA PHE A 374 -11.99 7.93 -4.45
C PHE A 374 -13.01 6.92 -3.91
N TYR A 375 -13.18 5.74 -4.52
CA TYR A 375 -14.28 4.81 -4.20
C TYR A 375 -14.23 4.37 -2.73
N PRO A 376 -15.34 4.39 -1.96
CA PRO A 376 -16.74 4.58 -2.38
C PRO A 376 -17.23 6.04 -2.49
N PHE A 377 -16.41 7.05 -2.23
CA PHE A 377 -16.79 8.47 -2.33
C PHE A 377 -16.74 8.98 -3.77
N SER A 378 -17.60 9.94 -4.12
CA SER A 378 -17.42 10.72 -5.35
C SER A 378 -16.49 11.92 -5.14
N GLU A 379 -15.79 12.34 -6.20
CA GLU A 379 -15.00 13.58 -6.18
C GLU A 379 -15.87 14.81 -5.87
N SER A 380 -17.15 14.80 -6.30
CA SER A 380 -18.11 15.87 -6.00
C SER A 380 -18.46 15.97 -4.51
N GLN A 381 -18.68 14.84 -3.83
CA GLN A 381 -18.93 14.80 -2.38
C GLN A 381 -17.74 15.36 -1.59
N LEU A 382 -16.53 14.93 -1.94
CA LEU A 382 -15.29 15.41 -1.30
C LEU A 382 -15.06 16.91 -1.54
N LYS A 383 -15.32 17.39 -2.77
CA LYS A 383 -15.25 18.82 -3.10
C LYS A 383 -16.28 19.66 -2.36
N GLU A 384 -17.50 19.15 -2.21
CA GLU A 384 -18.57 19.83 -1.48
C GLU A 384 -18.26 19.92 0.01
N TYR A 385 -17.89 18.81 0.65
CA TYR A 385 -17.44 18.78 2.05
C TYR A 385 -16.27 19.75 2.28
N GLY A 386 -15.32 19.81 1.34
CA GLY A 386 -14.17 20.70 1.40
C GLY A 386 -14.47 22.20 1.31
N LYS A 387 -15.68 22.64 0.94
CA LYS A 387 -16.07 24.06 0.98
C LYS A 387 -16.08 24.61 2.41
N ASN A 388 -16.30 23.74 3.40
CA ASN A 388 -16.35 24.10 4.82
C ASN A 388 -14.96 24.29 5.45
N LYS A 389 -13.87 24.10 4.69
CA LYS A 389 -12.46 24.18 5.16
C LYS A 389 -12.18 23.33 6.41
N PRO A 390 -12.56 22.03 6.41
CA PRO A 390 -12.34 21.15 7.55
C PRO A 390 -10.85 20.97 7.88
N THR A 391 -10.56 20.58 9.10
CA THR A 391 -9.25 20.10 9.52
C THR A 391 -8.98 18.68 8.99
N VAL A 392 -7.74 18.21 9.10
CA VAL A 392 -7.35 16.83 8.73
C VAL A 392 -8.13 15.82 9.59
N ARG A 393 -8.25 16.08 10.90
CA ARG A 393 -8.99 15.20 11.82
C ARG A 393 -10.47 15.13 11.47
N GLU A 394 -11.13 16.25 11.21
CA GLU A 394 -12.54 16.27 10.80
C GLU A 394 -12.75 15.57 9.45
N THR A 395 -11.82 15.75 8.51
CA THR A 395 -11.88 15.09 7.20
C THR A 395 -11.78 13.57 7.32
N LEU A 396 -10.81 13.07 8.09
CA LEU A 396 -10.67 11.63 8.32
C LEU A 396 -11.86 11.06 9.11
N GLN A 397 -12.41 11.80 10.08
CA GLN A 397 -13.61 11.39 10.80
C GLN A 397 -14.86 11.37 9.90
N TRP A 398 -15.02 12.34 9.00
CA TRP A 398 -16.10 12.35 8.02
C TRP A 398 -15.98 11.17 7.06
N CYS A 399 -14.75 10.86 6.60
CA CYS A 399 -14.49 9.67 5.78
C CYS A 399 -14.86 8.40 6.55
N ALA A 400 -14.43 8.26 7.81
CA ALA A 400 -14.80 7.12 8.65
C ALA A 400 -16.32 6.95 8.79
N ASN A 401 -17.06 8.04 8.97
CA ASN A 401 -18.52 8.01 9.13
C ASN A 401 -19.28 7.73 7.80
N ASN A 402 -18.65 7.96 6.64
CA ASN A 402 -19.28 7.85 5.32
C ASN A 402 -18.68 6.76 4.43
N PHE A 403 -17.65 6.03 4.88
CA PHE A 403 -17.03 4.93 4.16
C PHE A 403 -17.94 3.70 4.20
N ARG A 404 -18.86 3.64 3.24
CA ARG A 404 -19.83 2.57 3.03
C ARG A 404 -20.14 2.48 1.55
N VAL A 405 -20.42 1.28 1.07
CA VAL A 405 -21.05 1.08 -0.24
C VAL A 405 -22.45 1.68 -0.17
N GLN A 406 -22.85 2.49 -1.15
CA GLN A 406 -24.27 2.81 -1.31
C GLN A 406 -24.94 1.56 -1.88
N GLU A 407 -25.84 0.95 -1.12
CA GLU A 407 -26.73 -0.09 -1.65
C GLU A 407 -27.50 0.50 -2.83
N GLU A 408 -27.27 -0.04 -4.01
CA GLU A 408 -27.93 0.42 -5.22
C GLU A 408 -29.42 0.10 -5.11
N GLN A 409 -30.26 1.14 -5.16
CA GLN A 409 -31.70 0.95 -5.15
C GLN A 409 -32.14 0.30 -6.46
N LEU A 410 -32.31 -1.03 -6.43
CA LEU A 410 -32.87 -1.78 -7.54
C LEU A 410 -34.28 -1.25 -7.88
N PRO A 411 -34.68 -1.27 -9.16
CA PRO A 411 -36.06 -1.02 -9.56
C PRO A 411 -37.04 -1.89 -8.77
N GLN A 412 -38.25 -1.39 -8.51
CA GLN A 412 -39.23 -2.11 -7.69
C GLN A 412 -39.89 -3.28 -8.45
N ASP A 413 -39.98 -3.19 -9.77
CA ASP A 413 -40.63 -4.19 -10.62
C ASP A 413 -39.63 -5.26 -11.13
N PRO A 414 -40.06 -6.52 -11.32
CA PRO A 414 -39.19 -7.60 -11.81
C PRO A 414 -38.66 -7.36 -13.23
N ALA A 415 -39.46 -6.73 -14.11
CA ALA A 415 -39.10 -6.49 -15.50
C ALA A 415 -37.90 -5.54 -15.61
N SER A 416 -37.97 -4.38 -14.97
CA SER A 416 -36.87 -3.40 -14.95
C SER A 416 -35.62 -3.93 -14.23
N ARG A 417 -35.79 -4.78 -13.21
CA ARG A 417 -34.65 -5.50 -12.57
C ARG A 417 -33.98 -6.48 -13.54
N PHE A 418 -34.77 -7.22 -14.32
CA PHE A 418 -34.24 -8.10 -15.37
C PHE A 418 -33.58 -7.31 -16.50
N GLU A 419 -34.17 -6.21 -16.98
CA GLU A 419 -33.57 -5.36 -18.01
C GLU A 419 -32.22 -4.76 -17.54
N LEU A 420 -32.15 -4.29 -16.29
CA LEU A 420 -30.93 -3.81 -15.67
C LEU A 420 -29.85 -4.92 -15.59
N ALA A 421 -30.25 -6.12 -15.17
CA ALA A 421 -29.36 -7.28 -15.08
C ALA A 421 -28.86 -7.70 -16.47
N PHE A 422 -29.76 -7.81 -17.45
CA PHE A 422 -29.45 -8.17 -18.83
C PHE A 422 -28.52 -7.15 -19.48
N ALA A 423 -28.75 -5.85 -19.28
CA ALA A 423 -27.84 -4.81 -19.74
C ALA A 423 -26.43 -4.92 -19.12
N ARG A 424 -26.30 -5.32 -17.85
CA ARG A 424 -25.00 -5.53 -17.17
C ARG A 424 -24.26 -6.75 -17.70
N GLU A 425 -24.91 -7.91 -17.74
CA GLU A 425 -24.29 -9.14 -18.23
C GLU A 425 -23.95 -9.01 -19.74
N MET A 426 -24.77 -8.31 -20.52
CA MET A 426 -24.46 -7.99 -21.92
C MET A 426 -23.34 -6.97 -22.09
N ALA A 427 -23.19 -5.97 -21.20
CA ALA A 427 -22.16 -4.93 -21.28
C ALA A 427 -20.79 -5.38 -20.78
N THR A 428 -20.72 -6.46 -20.01
CA THR A 428 -19.44 -6.96 -19.47
C THR A 428 -18.55 -7.44 -20.63
N ASP A 429 -17.30 -6.99 -20.65
CA ASP A 429 -16.34 -7.22 -21.75
C ASP A 429 -15.57 -8.53 -21.53
N ILE A 430 -16.28 -9.68 -21.58
CA ILE A 430 -15.65 -10.99 -21.40
C ILE A 430 -15.10 -11.49 -22.74
N LYS A 431 -13.77 -11.40 -22.89
CA LYS A 431 -13.07 -11.62 -24.15
C LYS A 431 -12.81 -13.09 -24.54
N ASP A 432 -13.12 -14.05 -23.66
CA ASP A 432 -12.73 -15.46 -23.85
C ASP A 432 -13.90 -16.47 -23.89
N TYR A 433 -15.16 -16.02 -23.95
CA TYR A 433 -16.31 -16.95 -23.94
C TYR A 433 -16.48 -17.80 -25.19
N SER A 434 -15.92 -17.40 -26.34
CA SER A 434 -15.94 -18.23 -27.56
C SER A 434 -14.96 -19.41 -27.50
N GLU A 435 -14.15 -19.52 -26.45
CA GLU A 435 -13.21 -20.61 -26.22
C GLU A 435 -13.68 -21.57 -25.10
N ASP A 436 -14.57 -21.15 -24.20
CA ASP A 436 -15.05 -21.95 -23.06
C ASP A 436 -16.16 -22.95 -23.48
N SER A 437 -15.72 -24.14 -23.90
CA SER A 437 -16.59 -25.26 -24.28
C SER A 437 -17.59 -25.71 -23.20
N ASP A 438 -17.31 -25.47 -21.91
CA ASP A 438 -18.20 -25.86 -20.81
C ASP A 438 -19.31 -24.81 -20.62
N LEU A 439 -18.95 -23.52 -20.55
CA LEU A 439 -19.91 -22.43 -20.39
C LEU A 439 -20.88 -22.32 -21.58
N ILE A 440 -20.38 -22.45 -22.82
CA ILE A 440 -21.23 -22.44 -24.01
C ILE A 440 -22.26 -23.59 -23.95
N ALA A 441 -21.84 -24.77 -23.49
CA ALA A 441 -22.73 -25.92 -23.34
C ALA A 441 -23.80 -25.71 -22.26
N GLU A 442 -23.43 -25.11 -21.12
CA GLU A 442 -24.38 -24.76 -20.05
C GLU A 442 -25.39 -23.70 -20.52
N ALA A 443 -24.94 -22.67 -21.24
CA ALA A 443 -25.79 -21.61 -21.78
C ALA A 443 -26.79 -22.13 -22.84
N LEU A 444 -26.36 -23.04 -23.71
CA LEU A 444 -27.24 -23.72 -24.68
C LEU A 444 -28.26 -24.63 -23.98
N TYR A 445 -27.82 -25.42 -23.01
CA TYR A 445 -28.70 -26.30 -22.21
C TYR A 445 -29.76 -25.49 -21.45
N PHE A 446 -29.36 -24.40 -20.79
CA PHE A 446 -30.27 -23.48 -20.12
C PHE A 446 -31.24 -22.83 -21.12
N GLY A 447 -30.74 -22.36 -22.27
CA GLY A 447 -31.54 -21.82 -23.37
C GLY A 447 -32.65 -22.77 -23.81
N PHE A 448 -32.32 -24.02 -24.13
CA PHE A 448 -33.30 -25.05 -24.49
C PHE A 448 -34.25 -25.43 -23.36
N THR A 449 -33.81 -25.37 -22.10
CA THR A 449 -34.67 -25.63 -20.93
C THR A 449 -35.81 -24.60 -20.85
N THR A 450 -35.58 -23.34 -21.22
CA THR A 450 -36.67 -22.33 -21.31
C THR A 450 -37.66 -22.57 -22.45
N LEU A 451 -37.25 -23.35 -23.47
CA LEU A 451 -38.05 -23.68 -24.67
C LEU A 451 -38.86 -24.98 -24.52
N LYS A 452 -38.69 -25.72 -23.43
CA LYS A 452 -39.48 -26.93 -23.12
C LYS A 452 -40.99 -26.64 -23.19
N GLY A 453 -41.72 -27.46 -23.94
CA GLY A 453 -43.15 -27.26 -24.20
C GLY A 453 -43.48 -26.39 -25.41
N GLN A 454 -42.49 -25.89 -26.16
CA GLN A 454 -42.66 -25.06 -27.35
C GLN A 454 -42.26 -25.80 -28.64
N VAL A 455 -42.82 -25.36 -29.78
CA VAL A 455 -42.41 -25.81 -31.12
C VAL A 455 -41.45 -24.77 -31.69
N LEU A 456 -40.24 -25.19 -32.06
CA LEU A 456 -39.23 -24.34 -32.71
C LEU A 456 -38.60 -25.12 -33.88
N GLU A 457 -38.49 -24.48 -35.04
CA GLU A 457 -38.11 -25.12 -36.32
C GLU A 457 -38.80 -26.48 -36.57
N GLN A 458 -40.13 -26.51 -36.43
CA GLN A 458 -40.97 -27.73 -36.57
C GLN A 458 -40.76 -28.83 -35.51
N VAL A 459 -39.76 -28.71 -34.62
CA VAL A 459 -39.49 -29.63 -33.51
C VAL A 459 -40.27 -29.20 -32.26
N MET A 460 -41.16 -30.06 -31.79
CA MET A 460 -41.86 -29.92 -30.50
C MET A 460 -40.95 -30.43 -29.37
N ILE A 461 -40.39 -29.52 -28.58
CA ILE A 461 -39.39 -29.82 -27.53
C ILE A 461 -40.08 -30.37 -26.27
N GLU A 462 -39.97 -31.67 -26.02
CA GLU A 462 -40.60 -32.33 -24.88
C GLU A 462 -39.69 -32.41 -23.65
N GLU A 463 -38.41 -32.71 -23.84
CA GLU A 463 -37.45 -32.92 -22.75
C GLU A 463 -36.01 -32.58 -23.18
N ILE A 464 -35.24 -32.00 -22.27
CA ILE A 464 -33.79 -31.81 -22.41
C ILE A 464 -33.11 -32.67 -21.34
N ILE A 465 -32.21 -33.55 -21.76
CA ILE A 465 -31.51 -34.52 -20.91
C ILE A 465 -30.02 -34.14 -20.87
N ASP A 466 -29.54 -33.65 -19.73
CA ASP A 466 -28.12 -33.41 -19.46
C ASP A 466 -27.34 -34.72 -19.26
N ASP A 467 -27.95 -35.70 -18.57
CA ASP A 467 -27.36 -37.00 -18.29
C ASP A 467 -27.45 -37.98 -19.49
N VAL A 468 -26.58 -37.78 -20.50
CA VAL A 468 -26.50 -38.66 -21.67
C VAL A 468 -25.79 -39.98 -21.34
N GLN A 469 -26.61 -41.01 -21.12
CA GLN A 469 -26.19 -42.39 -20.83
C GLN A 469 -25.74 -43.16 -22.09
N PRO A 470 -24.78 -44.11 -21.98
CA PRO A 470 -24.07 -44.51 -20.75
C PRO A 470 -22.92 -43.56 -20.39
N LYS A 471 -22.90 -43.01 -19.16
CA LYS A 471 -21.86 -42.05 -18.70
C LYS A 471 -20.43 -42.52 -18.97
N SER A 472 -20.14 -43.79 -18.68
CA SER A 472 -18.80 -44.37 -18.84
C SER A 472 -18.28 -44.36 -20.28
N LYS A 473 -19.18 -44.42 -21.26
CA LYS A 473 -18.86 -44.28 -22.69
C LYS A 473 -18.87 -42.80 -23.12
N ASN A 474 -19.90 -42.04 -22.74
CA ASN A 474 -20.07 -40.64 -23.14
C ASN A 474 -18.92 -39.76 -22.65
N LYS A 475 -18.48 -39.88 -21.40
CA LYS A 475 -17.45 -39.02 -20.79
C LYS A 475 -17.69 -37.51 -21.02
N ASN A 476 -18.95 -37.08 -20.96
CA ASN A 476 -19.42 -35.71 -21.14
C ASN A 476 -19.11 -35.05 -22.49
N PHE A 477 -18.80 -35.82 -23.54
CA PHE A 477 -18.58 -35.25 -24.88
C PHE A 477 -19.88 -34.82 -25.56
N ILE A 478 -20.93 -35.65 -25.51
CA ILE A 478 -22.30 -35.21 -25.79
C ILE A 478 -22.78 -34.52 -24.51
N ARG A 479 -23.05 -33.21 -24.62
CA ARG A 479 -23.29 -32.32 -23.48
C ARG A 479 -24.71 -32.46 -22.93
N PHE A 480 -25.68 -32.53 -23.84
CA PHE A 480 -27.07 -32.80 -23.53
C PHE A 480 -27.76 -33.40 -24.77
N LYS A 481 -28.99 -33.88 -24.58
CA LYS A 481 -29.83 -34.43 -25.64
C LYS A 481 -31.20 -33.77 -25.61
N ILE A 482 -31.62 -33.23 -26.76
CA ILE A 482 -32.96 -32.69 -26.97
C ILE A 482 -33.84 -33.85 -27.43
N VAL A 483 -34.99 -34.05 -26.77
CA VAL A 483 -36.00 -35.05 -27.13
C VAL A 483 -37.30 -34.33 -27.48
N GLY A 484 -37.88 -34.70 -28.62
CA GLY A 484 -39.08 -34.06 -29.12
C GLY A 484 -39.69 -34.77 -30.32
N HIS A 485 -40.71 -34.14 -30.92
CA HIS A 485 -41.36 -34.66 -32.12
C HIS A 485 -41.31 -33.66 -33.27
N GLU A 486 -40.90 -34.13 -34.44
CA GLU A 486 -40.86 -33.37 -35.70
C GLU A 486 -41.76 -34.09 -36.70
N ASN A 487 -42.78 -33.40 -37.22
CA ASN A 487 -43.76 -33.97 -38.17
C ASN A 487 -44.35 -35.33 -37.71
N GLY A 488 -44.53 -35.50 -36.39
CA GLY A 488 -45.05 -36.71 -35.76
C GLY A 488 -44.05 -37.86 -35.55
N LYS A 489 -42.77 -37.68 -35.89
CA LYS A 489 -41.69 -38.63 -35.64
C LYS A 489 -40.87 -38.23 -34.42
N LEU A 490 -40.46 -39.21 -33.62
CA LEU A 490 -39.60 -38.99 -32.46
C LEU A 490 -38.19 -38.61 -32.91
N VAL A 491 -37.71 -37.46 -32.44
CA VAL A 491 -36.39 -36.90 -32.71
C VAL A 491 -35.59 -36.79 -31.41
N LYS A 492 -34.32 -37.19 -31.47
CA LYS A 492 -33.36 -37.19 -30.37
C LYS A 492 -32.03 -36.61 -30.84
N ILE A 493 -31.85 -35.30 -30.64
CA ILE A 493 -30.67 -34.56 -31.08
C ILE A 493 -29.64 -34.59 -29.95
N GLY A 494 -28.51 -35.26 -30.16
CA GLY A 494 -27.35 -35.13 -29.27
C GLY A 494 -26.59 -33.84 -29.61
N VAL A 495 -26.41 -32.94 -28.65
CA VAL A 495 -25.67 -31.68 -28.84
C VAL A 495 -24.31 -31.80 -28.17
N ALA A 496 -23.26 -31.45 -28.91
CA ALA A 496 -21.90 -31.40 -28.41
C ALA A 496 -21.25 -30.05 -28.75
N VAL A 497 -20.51 -29.49 -27.80
CA VAL A 497 -19.79 -28.22 -27.97
C VAL A 497 -18.30 -28.49 -27.80
N VAL A 498 -17.51 -28.09 -28.79
CA VAL A 498 -16.05 -28.22 -28.74
C VAL A 498 -15.39 -26.99 -29.37
N GLN A 499 -14.80 -26.14 -28.55
CA GLN A 499 -13.96 -25.01 -28.97
C GLN A 499 -12.45 -25.27 -28.80
N ASP A 500 -12.10 -26.32 -28.06
CA ASP A 500 -10.72 -26.73 -27.73
C ASP A 500 -9.97 -27.41 -28.90
N THR A 501 -8.93 -28.18 -28.54
CA THR A 501 -8.02 -28.93 -29.41
C THR A 501 -8.70 -29.96 -30.34
N LEU A 502 -8.01 -30.28 -31.44
CA LEU A 502 -8.39 -31.33 -32.37
C LEU A 502 -8.48 -32.74 -31.72
N PHE A 503 -7.80 -32.98 -30.61
CA PHE A 503 -7.90 -34.26 -29.88
C PHE A 503 -9.29 -34.40 -29.23
N THR A 504 -9.76 -33.35 -28.55
CA THR A 504 -11.11 -33.26 -27.98
C THR A 504 -12.17 -33.45 -29.07
N LEU A 505 -12.00 -32.79 -30.22
CA LEU A 505 -12.90 -32.89 -31.36
C LEU A 505 -13.02 -34.32 -31.92
N ASN A 506 -11.90 -35.03 -32.08
CA ASN A 506 -11.90 -36.44 -32.52
C ASN A 506 -12.65 -37.35 -31.53
N ALA A 507 -12.41 -37.19 -30.24
CA ALA A 507 -13.09 -37.98 -29.21
C ALA A 507 -14.59 -37.66 -29.12
N CYS A 508 -14.97 -36.41 -29.40
CA CYS A 508 -16.35 -35.96 -29.50
C CYS A 508 -17.08 -36.58 -30.70
N LEU A 509 -16.57 -36.39 -31.91
CA LEU A 509 -17.21 -36.85 -33.14
C LEU A 509 -17.43 -38.37 -33.17
N LYS A 510 -16.46 -39.16 -32.65
CA LYS A 510 -16.62 -40.62 -32.52
C LYS A 510 -17.81 -41.05 -31.65
N ARG A 511 -18.27 -40.19 -30.72
CA ARG A 511 -19.45 -40.43 -29.88
C ARG A 511 -20.70 -39.85 -30.51
N LEU A 512 -20.59 -38.69 -31.13
CA LEU A 512 -21.70 -38.03 -31.82
C LEU A 512 -22.21 -38.88 -32.99
N ASN A 513 -21.34 -39.65 -33.67
CA ASN A 513 -21.72 -40.60 -34.73
C ASN A 513 -22.29 -41.94 -34.21
N ASP A 514 -22.15 -42.25 -32.91
CA ASP A 514 -22.60 -43.51 -32.28
C ASP A 514 -24.07 -43.40 -31.83
N TYR A 515 -24.97 -43.26 -32.82
CA TYR A 515 -26.41 -43.10 -32.61
C TYR A 515 -27.04 -44.29 -31.86
N GLU A 516 -26.51 -45.50 -32.03
CA GLU A 516 -27.02 -46.70 -31.38
C GLU A 516 -26.73 -46.70 -29.87
N THR A 517 -25.47 -46.45 -29.46
CA THR A 517 -25.10 -46.45 -28.03
C THR A 517 -25.82 -45.36 -27.25
N PHE A 518 -25.96 -44.16 -27.82
CA PHE A 518 -26.52 -42.98 -27.12
C PHE A 518 -28.01 -42.73 -27.40
N GLY A 519 -28.62 -43.55 -28.27
CA GLY A 519 -30.03 -43.47 -28.67
C GLY A 519 -30.37 -42.12 -29.29
N LEU A 520 -29.58 -41.71 -30.30
CA LEU A 520 -29.76 -40.48 -31.07
C LEU A 520 -30.49 -40.76 -32.39
N THR A 521 -31.16 -39.75 -32.93
CA THR A 521 -31.60 -39.72 -34.34
C THR A 521 -30.82 -38.70 -35.16
N ARG A 522 -30.16 -37.74 -34.50
CA ARG A 522 -29.39 -36.65 -35.09
C ARG A 522 -28.26 -36.25 -34.13
N GLY A 523 -27.08 -35.91 -34.66
CA GLY A 523 -25.99 -35.30 -33.90
C GLY A 523 -25.75 -33.87 -34.36
N CYS A 524 -25.53 -32.96 -33.43
CA CYS A 524 -25.22 -31.56 -33.69
C CYS A 524 -23.90 -31.19 -32.99
N LEU A 525 -22.90 -30.79 -33.77
CA LEU A 525 -21.67 -30.18 -33.28
C LEU A 525 -21.85 -28.66 -33.30
N VAL A 526 -21.53 -27.98 -32.21
CA VAL A 526 -21.41 -26.52 -32.16
C VAL A 526 -19.93 -26.17 -32.06
N ARG A 527 -19.38 -25.58 -33.12
CA ARG A 527 -17.97 -25.15 -33.21
C ARG A 527 -17.81 -24.03 -34.23
N SER A 528 -17.02 -23.02 -33.87
CA SER A 528 -16.76 -21.86 -34.75
C SER A 528 -16.14 -22.29 -36.08
N TYR A 529 -16.67 -21.78 -37.18
CA TYR A 529 -16.28 -22.17 -38.55
C TYR A 529 -14.81 -21.84 -38.84
N SER A 530 -14.27 -20.75 -38.29
CA SER A 530 -12.84 -20.43 -38.37
C SER A 530 -11.92 -21.55 -37.83
N LYS A 531 -12.36 -22.32 -36.82
CA LYS A 531 -11.65 -23.49 -36.27
C LYS A 531 -11.93 -24.79 -37.04
N ILE A 532 -12.90 -24.79 -37.95
CA ILE A 532 -13.19 -25.87 -38.91
C ILE A 532 -12.34 -25.68 -40.17
N GLU A 533 -12.27 -24.45 -40.69
CA GLU A 533 -11.44 -24.03 -41.84
C GLU A 533 -9.94 -24.32 -41.63
N GLN A 534 -9.48 -24.25 -40.38
CA GLN A 534 -8.11 -24.57 -39.94
C GLN A 534 -7.81 -26.07 -39.78
N MET A 535 -8.78 -26.96 -39.98
CA MET A 535 -8.51 -28.40 -39.97
C MET A 535 -7.64 -28.80 -41.18
N LYS A 536 -7.41 -30.10 -41.38
CA LYS A 536 -6.76 -30.62 -42.59
C LYS A 536 -7.66 -31.68 -43.22
N LYS A 537 -7.86 -31.65 -44.54
CA LYS A 537 -8.75 -32.59 -45.25
C LYS A 537 -8.36 -34.07 -45.07
N LYS A 538 -7.08 -34.33 -44.76
CA LYS A 538 -6.55 -35.68 -44.46
C LYS A 538 -6.69 -36.11 -42.99
N SER A 539 -7.12 -35.21 -42.11
CA SER A 539 -7.25 -35.49 -40.67
C SER A 539 -8.39 -36.47 -40.37
N GLU A 540 -8.28 -37.18 -39.26
CA GLU A 540 -9.36 -38.03 -38.74
C GLU A 540 -10.61 -37.19 -38.39
N SER A 541 -10.42 -35.98 -37.85
CA SER A 541 -11.51 -35.06 -37.49
C SER A 541 -12.38 -34.72 -38.70
N TYR A 542 -11.76 -34.42 -39.85
CA TYR A 542 -12.47 -34.10 -41.08
C TYR A 542 -13.31 -35.29 -41.59
N LYS A 543 -12.78 -36.52 -41.50
CA LYS A 543 -13.53 -37.72 -41.91
C LYS A 543 -14.75 -37.97 -41.02
N LEU A 544 -14.58 -37.87 -39.70
CA LEU A 544 -15.67 -38.10 -38.74
C LEU A 544 -16.75 -37.02 -38.83
N LEU A 545 -16.36 -35.78 -39.13
CA LEU A 545 -17.29 -34.68 -39.39
C LEU A 545 -18.05 -34.89 -40.71
N ASN A 546 -17.36 -35.38 -41.74
CA ASN A 546 -17.99 -35.75 -43.01
C ASN A 546 -18.97 -36.92 -42.84
N GLU A 547 -18.63 -37.93 -42.03
CA GLU A 547 -19.56 -39.02 -41.66
C GLU A 547 -20.80 -38.46 -40.96
N LEU A 548 -20.62 -37.58 -39.96
CA LEU A 548 -21.73 -36.94 -39.25
C LEU A 548 -22.70 -36.25 -40.22
N ILE A 549 -22.19 -35.38 -41.08
CA ILE A 549 -23.01 -34.53 -41.94
C ILE A 549 -23.57 -35.30 -43.15
N SER A 550 -22.70 -35.98 -43.91
CA SER A 550 -23.09 -36.60 -45.18
C SER A 550 -23.70 -37.99 -45.06
N GLU A 551 -23.40 -38.76 -44.00
CA GLU A 551 -23.85 -40.16 -43.86
C GLU A 551 -24.86 -40.36 -42.71
N LYS A 552 -24.77 -39.56 -41.64
CA LYS A 552 -25.64 -39.68 -40.44
C LYS A 552 -26.72 -38.60 -40.35
N GLY A 553 -26.78 -37.64 -41.28
CA GLY A 553 -27.75 -36.54 -41.26
C GLY A 553 -27.65 -35.67 -40.01
N GLY A 554 -26.44 -35.52 -39.47
CA GLY A 554 -26.10 -34.56 -38.43
C GLY A 554 -25.65 -33.22 -39.00
N GLU A 555 -25.26 -32.30 -38.13
CA GLU A 555 -24.94 -30.93 -38.50
C GLU A 555 -23.76 -30.36 -37.70
N ASN A 556 -23.09 -29.36 -38.28
CA ASN A 556 -22.12 -28.50 -37.61
C ASN A 556 -22.61 -27.05 -37.67
N VAL A 557 -22.96 -26.50 -36.51
CA VAL A 557 -23.50 -25.15 -36.35
C VAL A 557 -22.39 -24.18 -35.94
N ASP A 558 -22.33 -23.03 -36.61
CA ASP A 558 -21.34 -21.99 -36.30
C ASP A 558 -21.61 -21.38 -34.92
N LEU A 559 -20.55 -21.18 -34.14
CA LEU A 559 -20.65 -20.41 -32.89
C LEU A 559 -20.32 -18.96 -33.19
N ILE A 560 -21.38 -18.14 -33.34
CA ILE A 560 -21.28 -16.71 -33.58
C ILE A 560 -21.52 -15.96 -32.25
N ASP A 561 -20.54 -15.15 -31.84
CA ASP A 561 -20.50 -14.45 -30.54
C ASP A 561 -21.79 -13.69 -30.19
N ASN A 562 -22.39 -12.99 -31.16
CA ASN A 562 -23.59 -12.19 -30.93
C ASN A 562 -24.87 -13.04 -30.72
N GLN A 563 -24.85 -14.32 -31.06
CA GLN A 563 -25.96 -15.26 -30.87
C GLN A 563 -25.85 -16.01 -29.53
N ILE A 564 -24.62 -16.36 -29.11
CA ILE A 564 -24.39 -17.02 -27.82
C ILE A 564 -24.39 -16.05 -26.63
N ARG A 565 -23.93 -14.81 -26.79
CA ARG A 565 -23.85 -13.81 -25.70
C ARG A 565 -25.19 -13.57 -24.96
N PRO A 566 -26.36 -13.45 -25.63
CA PRO A 566 -27.64 -13.36 -24.94
C PRO A 566 -27.98 -14.59 -24.08
N LEU A 567 -27.55 -15.79 -24.48
CA LEU A 567 -27.79 -17.04 -23.74
C LEU A 567 -26.92 -17.13 -22.49
N ILE A 568 -25.65 -16.72 -22.60
CA ILE A 568 -24.74 -16.59 -21.46
C ILE A 568 -25.25 -15.52 -20.48
N ALA A 569 -25.77 -14.39 -20.99
CA ALA A 569 -26.35 -13.34 -20.16
C ALA A 569 -27.53 -13.85 -19.30
N ILE A 570 -28.51 -14.55 -19.90
CA ILE A 570 -29.64 -15.09 -19.13
C ILE A 570 -29.23 -16.20 -18.15
N LEU A 571 -28.20 -17.00 -18.48
CA LEU A 571 -27.63 -17.98 -17.55
C LEU A 571 -27.04 -17.29 -16.32
N HIS A 572 -26.24 -16.23 -16.50
CA HIS A 572 -25.68 -15.49 -15.37
C HIS A 572 -26.74 -14.76 -14.54
N ILE A 573 -27.80 -14.21 -15.16
CA ILE A 573 -28.94 -13.64 -14.40
C ILE A 573 -29.57 -14.72 -13.52
N TYR A 574 -29.75 -15.95 -14.03
CA TYR A 574 -30.30 -17.07 -13.28
C TYR A 574 -29.38 -17.55 -12.14
N GLN A 575 -28.07 -17.65 -12.39
CA GLN A 575 -27.08 -17.99 -11.37
C GLN A 575 -26.97 -16.90 -10.29
N LYS A 576 -27.03 -15.62 -10.67
CA LYS A 576 -26.94 -14.43 -9.79
C LYS A 576 -28.30 -13.90 -9.32
N ARG A 577 -29.38 -14.68 -9.44
CA ARG A 577 -30.77 -14.21 -9.24
C ARG A 577 -31.03 -13.53 -7.89
N GLU A 578 -30.33 -13.97 -6.83
CA GLU A 578 -30.40 -13.36 -5.49
C GLU A 578 -29.89 -11.92 -5.47
N ASN A 579 -28.82 -11.61 -6.20
CA ASN A 579 -28.25 -10.26 -6.32
C ASN A 579 -29.23 -9.28 -6.99
N TYR A 580 -30.02 -9.79 -7.95
CA TYR A 580 -31.05 -9.03 -8.65
C TYR A 580 -32.43 -9.11 -7.98
N GLN A 581 -32.55 -9.86 -6.88
CA GLN A 581 -33.79 -10.13 -6.15
C GLN A 581 -34.91 -10.71 -7.06
N LEU A 582 -34.53 -11.50 -8.05
CA LEU A 582 -35.42 -12.16 -9.00
C LEU A 582 -35.67 -13.61 -8.58
N THR A 583 -36.90 -14.08 -8.73
CA THR A 583 -37.25 -15.50 -8.62
C THR A 583 -37.00 -16.22 -9.94
N GLU A 584 -36.83 -17.54 -9.87
CA GLU A 584 -36.73 -18.41 -11.06
C GLU A 584 -37.94 -18.27 -11.99
N GLN A 585 -39.16 -18.21 -11.44
CA GLN A 585 -40.36 -18.07 -12.25
C GLN A 585 -40.41 -16.73 -13.00
N GLU A 586 -40.07 -15.61 -12.34
CA GLU A 586 -40.00 -14.30 -13.00
C GLU A 586 -38.97 -14.29 -14.14
N ILE A 587 -37.80 -14.90 -13.95
CA ILE A 587 -36.77 -15.03 -14.99
C ILE A 587 -37.29 -15.79 -16.20
N PHE A 588 -37.92 -16.96 -16.00
CA PHE A 588 -38.46 -17.77 -17.09
C PHE A 588 -39.63 -17.09 -17.81
N ASP A 589 -40.53 -16.42 -17.07
CA ASP A 589 -41.66 -15.70 -17.65
C ASP A 589 -41.18 -14.48 -18.47
N ILE A 590 -40.17 -13.73 -18.00
CA ILE A 590 -39.60 -12.60 -18.74
C ILE A 590 -38.83 -13.07 -20.00
N ILE A 591 -38.03 -14.13 -19.91
CA ILE A 591 -37.35 -14.74 -21.07
C ILE A 591 -38.36 -15.14 -22.16
N ARG A 592 -39.50 -15.72 -21.76
CA ARG A 592 -40.59 -16.12 -22.67
C ARG A 592 -41.33 -14.91 -23.25
N GLN A 593 -41.68 -13.92 -22.44
CA GLN A 593 -42.37 -12.70 -22.87
C GLN A 593 -41.54 -11.89 -23.87
N ASN A 594 -40.25 -11.74 -23.60
CA ASN A 594 -39.28 -11.04 -24.45
C ASN A 594 -38.70 -11.92 -25.57
N LYS A 595 -39.13 -13.19 -25.67
CA LYS A 595 -38.72 -14.18 -26.68
C LYS A 595 -37.21 -14.38 -26.82
N ILE A 596 -36.43 -14.12 -25.77
CA ILE A 596 -34.95 -14.05 -25.82
C ILE A 596 -34.33 -15.34 -26.37
N THR A 597 -34.91 -16.50 -26.02
CA THR A 597 -34.48 -17.82 -26.50
C THR A 597 -35.26 -18.29 -27.73
N PHE A 598 -36.50 -17.86 -27.91
CA PHE A 598 -37.35 -18.25 -29.04
C PHE A 598 -36.89 -17.62 -30.36
N ASP A 599 -36.51 -16.33 -30.32
CA ASP A 599 -35.98 -15.60 -31.48
C ASP A 599 -34.45 -15.76 -31.62
N ASN A 600 -33.80 -16.59 -30.78
CA ASN A 600 -32.35 -16.81 -30.82
C ASN A 600 -31.94 -17.68 -32.02
N LEU A 601 -31.13 -17.11 -32.93
CA LEU A 601 -30.72 -17.79 -34.16
C LEU A 601 -29.91 -19.07 -33.93
N LEU A 602 -29.07 -19.14 -32.91
CA LEU A 602 -28.24 -20.31 -32.61
C LEU A 602 -29.07 -21.49 -32.10
N LEU A 603 -30.06 -21.24 -31.23
CA LEU A 603 -30.99 -22.28 -30.77
C LEU A 603 -31.90 -22.78 -31.91
N ARG A 604 -32.26 -21.90 -32.84
CA ARG A 604 -33.03 -22.26 -34.04
C ARG A 604 -32.20 -23.12 -35.00
N GLU A 605 -30.94 -22.74 -35.27
CA GLU A 605 -30.07 -23.49 -36.18
C GLU A 605 -29.69 -24.88 -35.64
N ILE A 606 -29.58 -25.07 -34.32
CA ILE A 606 -29.40 -26.41 -33.73
C ILE A 606 -30.63 -27.32 -33.99
N LEU A 607 -31.81 -26.74 -34.21
CA LEU A 607 -33.06 -27.44 -34.47
C LEU A 607 -33.48 -27.51 -35.94
N SER A 608 -32.86 -26.73 -36.84
CA SER A 608 -33.24 -26.67 -38.25
C SER A 608 -32.99 -28.00 -39.00
N ASP A 609 -33.46 -28.07 -40.25
CA ASP A 609 -33.21 -29.20 -41.15
C ASP A 609 -31.73 -29.19 -41.60
N PRO A 610 -30.95 -30.26 -41.41
CA PRO A 610 -29.52 -30.25 -41.70
C PRO A 610 -29.16 -29.85 -43.12
N SER A 611 -28.32 -28.83 -43.22
CA SER A 611 -27.83 -28.24 -44.48
C SER A 611 -27.01 -29.21 -45.36
N GLY A 612 -26.54 -30.32 -44.79
CA GLY A 612 -25.83 -31.40 -45.50
C GLY A 612 -24.50 -30.99 -46.16
N THR A 613 -24.01 -29.77 -45.89
CA THR A 613 -22.91 -29.13 -46.63
C THR A 613 -21.68 -28.95 -45.74
N MET A 614 -20.51 -29.41 -46.22
CA MET A 614 -19.23 -29.26 -45.52
C MET A 614 -18.52 -27.95 -45.90
N ILE A 615 -17.85 -27.34 -44.91
CA ILE A 615 -17.07 -26.10 -45.06
C ILE A 615 -15.70 -26.41 -45.70
N GLU A 616 -15.14 -25.46 -46.47
CA GLU A 616 -13.81 -25.60 -47.06
C GLU A 616 -12.68 -25.45 -46.03
N VAL A 617 -11.53 -26.09 -46.29
CA VAL A 617 -10.46 -26.31 -45.30
C VAL A 617 -9.08 -26.09 -45.94
N SER A 618 -8.18 -25.42 -45.22
CA SER A 618 -6.83 -24.96 -45.64
C SER A 618 -5.73 -26.04 -45.56
N ASP A 619 -4.55 -25.78 -46.15
CA ASP A 619 -3.49 -26.77 -46.45
C ASP A 619 -2.01 -26.35 -46.14
N GLU A 620 -1.74 -25.31 -45.31
CA GLU A 620 -0.36 -24.80 -45.02
C GLU A 620 0.16 -25.06 -43.57
N ASP A 621 1.49 -25.08 -43.35
CA ASP A 621 2.20 -25.47 -42.10
C ASP A 621 3.59 -24.76 -41.89
N ILE A 622 4.15 -24.88 -40.65
CA ILE A 622 5.53 -24.53 -40.16
C ILE A 622 5.79 -23.00 -39.98
N ILE A 623 6.37 -22.39 -38.92
CA ILE A 623 7.50 -22.68 -37.97
C ILE A 623 7.35 -21.84 -36.67
N GLU A 624 7.70 -22.37 -35.47
CA GLU A 624 8.23 -21.56 -34.34
C GLU A 624 8.81 -22.43 -33.17
N GLU A 625 10.14 -22.63 -33.08
CA GLU A 625 10.79 -23.20 -31.86
C GLU A 625 12.32 -22.92 -31.77
N LEU A 626 12.74 -21.67 -31.94
CA LEU A 626 14.12 -21.18 -31.75
C LEU A 626 14.02 -19.70 -31.30
N PHE A 627 14.61 -19.18 -30.22
CA PHE A 627 15.80 -19.56 -29.45
C PHE A 627 15.65 -19.14 -27.96
N SER A 628 16.42 -19.74 -27.05
CA SER A 628 16.51 -19.30 -25.64
C SER A 628 17.96 -19.25 -25.13
N ASN A 629 18.13 -18.44 -24.08
CA ASN A 629 19.24 -18.35 -23.12
C ASN A 629 20.46 -17.45 -23.43
N SER A 630 20.91 -16.82 -22.35
CA SER A 630 22.02 -15.87 -22.19
C SER A 630 22.55 -16.01 -20.76
N ASP A 631 23.86 -15.87 -20.52
CA ASP A 631 24.41 -15.69 -19.16
C ASP A 631 25.76 -14.97 -19.18
N ILE A 632 26.09 -14.27 -18.08
CA ILE A 632 27.29 -13.44 -17.85
C ILE A 632 27.79 -13.73 -16.42
N ASN A 633 29.10 -13.62 -16.13
CA ASN A 633 29.61 -13.38 -14.77
C ASN A 633 31.02 -12.74 -14.75
N GLU A 634 31.31 -11.96 -13.70
CA GLU A 634 32.58 -11.30 -13.37
C GLU A 634 33.10 -11.74 -11.98
N ALA A 635 34.37 -11.44 -11.65
CA ALA A 635 34.87 -11.36 -10.26
C ALA A 635 36.23 -10.62 -10.13
N GLU A 636 36.42 -9.88 -9.03
CA GLU A 636 37.68 -9.27 -8.54
C GLU A 636 37.90 -9.59 -7.03
N LYS A 637 39.09 -9.27 -6.45
CA LYS A 637 39.29 -8.93 -5.01
C LYS A 637 40.72 -8.51 -4.61
N GLU A 638 40.87 -7.79 -3.48
CA GLU A 638 42.14 -7.38 -2.83
C GLU A 638 42.02 -7.26 -1.28
N ASP A 639 43.13 -6.96 -0.57
CA ASP A 639 43.38 -6.94 0.92
C ASP A 639 44.61 -6.02 1.24
N ASP A 640 44.93 -5.47 2.42
CA ASP A 640 44.34 -5.48 3.78
C ASP A 640 44.47 -4.10 4.47
N LEU A 641 43.32 -3.52 4.83
CA LEU A 641 43.03 -2.85 6.12
C LEU A 641 41.62 -3.33 6.58
N ALA A 642 41.28 -4.52 6.10
CA ALA A 642 39.96 -4.97 5.66
C ALA A 642 39.13 -5.47 6.84
N ASP A 643 39.80 -6.13 7.77
CA ASP A 643 39.26 -6.73 9.00
C ASP A 643 38.29 -5.83 9.80
N LEU A 644 38.47 -4.50 9.70
CA LEU A 644 37.39 -3.56 9.94
C LEU A 644 36.97 -2.82 8.65
N PHE A 645 37.89 -2.30 7.80
CA PHE A 645 37.65 -1.36 6.68
C PHE A 645 37.68 -1.95 5.25
N GLY A 646 37.21 -3.19 5.02
CA GLY A 646 37.17 -3.83 3.70
C GLY A 646 36.78 -5.30 3.69
#